data_AF-A0A5C9E9E8-F1
#
_entry.id   AF-A0A5C9E9E8-F1
#
_cell.length_a   1.000
_cell.length_b   1.000
_cell.length_c   1.000
_cell.angle_alpha   90.00
_cell.angle_beta   90.00
_cell.angle_gamma   90.00
#
_symmetry.space_group_name_H-M   'P 1'
#
loop_
_entity.id
_entity.type
_entity.pdbx_description
1 polymer ?
#
loop_
_entity_poly.entity_id
_entity_poly.type
_entity_poly.pdbx_seq_one_letter_code
_entity_poly.pdbx_strand_id
1 'polypeptide(L)'
;MAVTNSELENILDVINDRLQGLNGEGFNLKIDKNIFFQIVINKRGLFEEFTEMVREKWEKFKNGKTIIDHTYTTFLYERFNEFYSYFIEKFYGLDNSSLDLIDKENVSDSTLLLEYKYYLSKEEQRLFKRTSQDLENKTHGLVFPTAYVFSITAVFGIILRKTIKQKFYIQLDGAVLKGNERDYLNFLIIVKDSKDQIYTNYLHMQLFIFLKPFNNVPERYYNKLLKGRDNLYTKAIQKYHDKDLNDQIVNLLYYFYRKCILLNHISPILDFFNFVCSRVEDSVFSKINVIRKDYLANFDEISLEKKSSLIKIFNFLDRKSTLSSTFLANNLPHPKSQLNLFLLYKKYYFGSGLEALEVGDVLFLPDLFRKNLNNYNKDAKYPIDSNSIKHIANFLNYFSVISNVKNINLFFLRIFGRNVSEVNYFFFRTFFKSFNKKFFNIIQEENKNLSNNSQEEDLTFPYVSEHICRMLYVLIDKIFIKENLEEASENFHDKRGRYVGKNIALRVLELFFFQDFNFSDDLWPDYIISWNKEKVKRDVKKFDLTIPDKYFYSENDLTRFLITYNLQSFSKELFLEEWLLQEIIIPLNNFIQTIKHSAKQIEPDLIKKELVDFFGKNIDDEEILKDIEFVSQQLSMFWDVFK
;
A
#
# COMPACT_ATOMS: atom_id res chain seq x y z
N MET A 1 -17.59 -30.96 -12.51
CA MET A 1 -18.20 -29.61 -12.55
C MET A 1 -19.26 -29.39 -11.47
N ALA A 2 -20.20 -30.30 -11.16
CA ALA A 2 -21.21 -30.05 -10.11
C ALA A 2 -20.69 -30.18 -8.65
N VAL A 3 -19.64 -30.97 -8.40
CA VAL A 3 -19.13 -31.27 -7.05
C VAL A 3 -18.31 -30.12 -6.45
N THR A 4 -17.47 -29.47 -7.25
CA THR A 4 -16.57 -28.36 -6.84
C THR A 4 -17.34 -27.14 -6.34
N ASN A 5 -18.48 -26.82 -6.95
CA ASN A 5 -19.28 -25.66 -6.56
C ASN A 5 -19.96 -25.83 -5.19
N SER A 6 -20.37 -27.05 -4.82
CA SER A 6 -20.95 -27.30 -3.47
C SER A 6 -19.91 -27.20 -2.37
N GLU A 7 -18.66 -27.59 -2.67
CA GLU A 7 -17.56 -27.52 -1.71
C GLU A 7 -17.14 -26.08 -1.46
N LEU A 8 -17.03 -25.26 -2.52
CA LEU A 8 -16.80 -23.83 -2.38
C LEU A 8 -17.89 -23.15 -1.58
N GLU A 9 -19.17 -23.45 -1.86
CA GLU A 9 -20.31 -22.88 -1.14
C GLU A 9 -20.22 -23.16 0.38
N ASN A 10 -20.00 -24.43 0.75
CA ASN A 10 -19.82 -24.82 2.16
C ASN A 10 -18.65 -24.09 2.84
N ILE A 11 -17.53 -23.92 2.12
CA ILE A 11 -16.36 -23.22 2.64
C ILE A 11 -16.65 -21.73 2.87
N LEU A 12 -17.33 -21.10 1.91
CA LEU A 12 -17.70 -19.69 2.01
C LEU A 12 -18.70 -19.44 3.14
N ASP A 13 -19.63 -20.35 3.37
CA ASP A 13 -20.57 -20.26 4.49
C ASP A 13 -19.83 -20.37 5.84
N VAL A 14 -18.87 -21.30 5.97
CA VAL A 14 -18.00 -21.40 7.17
C VAL A 14 -17.17 -20.13 7.39
N ILE A 15 -16.67 -19.51 6.32
CA ILE A 15 -15.93 -18.24 6.41
C ILE A 15 -16.88 -17.13 6.89
N ASN A 16 -18.07 -17.03 6.29
CA ASN A 16 -19.06 -16.01 6.63
C ASN A 16 -19.50 -16.12 8.10
N ASP A 17 -19.87 -17.30 8.56
CA ASP A 17 -20.27 -17.56 9.96
C ASP A 17 -19.19 -17.14 10.95
N ARG A 18 -17.93 -17.48 10.65
CA ARG A 18 -16.80 -17.13 11.51
C ARG A 18 -16.49 -15.65 11.51
N LEU A 19 -16.66 -14.97 10.37
CA LEU A 19 -16.44 -13.52 10.26
C LEU A 19 -17.58 -12.69 10.87
N GLN A 20 -18.82 -13.20 10.84
CA GLN A 20 -19.96 -12.57 11.51
C GLN A 20 -19.84 -12.65 13.04
N GLY A 21 -19.31 -13.75 13.58
CA GLY A 21 -19.09 -13.94 15.01
C GLY A 21 -18.04 -13.02 15.66
N LEU A 22 -17.34 -12.19 14.89
CA LEU A 22 -16.26 -11.31 15.36
C LEU A 22 -16.69 -9.87 15.68
N ASN A 23 -17.95 -9.63 16.04
CA ASN A 23 -18.47 -8.35 16.54
C ASN A 23 -18.03 -7.10 15.72
N GLY A 24 -18.10 -7.19 14.39
CA GLY A 24 -17.82 -6.05 13.52
C GLY A 24 -16.34 -5.82 13.18
N GLU A 25 -15.41 -6.63 13.69
CA GLU A 25 -14.06 -6.70 13.11
C GLU A 25 -14.18 -7.26 11.69
N GLY A 26 -13.70 -6.50 10.69
CA GLY A 26 -13.83 -6.88 9.29
C GLY A 26 -12.92 -8.02 8.86
N PHE A 27 -12.72 -8.17 7.55
CA PHE A 27 -11.65 -9.00 7.00
C PHE A 27 -10.32 -8.50 7.55
N ASN A 28 -9.57 -9.38 8.20
CA ASN A 28 -8.34 -9.09 8.91
C ASN A 28 -7.34 -10.22 8.63
N LEU A 29 -6.23 -9.88 7.98
CA LEU A 29 -5.22 -10.83 7.49
C LEU A 29 -4.74 -11.85 8.55
N LYS A 30 -4.69 -11.47 9.83
CA LYS A 30 -4.29 -12.39 10.92
C LYS A 30 -5.41 -13.36 11.29
N ILE A 31 -6.66 -12.89 11.30
CA ILE A 31 -7.85 -13.67 11.63
C ILE A 31 -8.18 -14.62 10.47
N ASP A 32 -8.14 -14.11 9.24
CA ASP A 32 -8.45 -14.88 8.02
C ASP A 32 -7.48 -16.05 7.87
N LYS A 33 -6.18 -15.81 8.09
CA LYS A 33 -5.19 -16.88 8.04
C LYS A 33 -5.49 -18.04 8.99
N ASN A 34 -6.03 -17.79 10.18
CA ASN A 34 -6.43 -18.85 11.11
C ASN A 34 -7.67 -19.60 10.61
N ILE A 35 -8.65 -18.90 10.06
CA ILE A 35 -9.86 -19.51 9.48
C ILE A 35 -9.48 -20.44 8.32
N PHE A 36 -8.67 -19.94 7.38
CA PHE A 36 -8.23 -20.71 6.21
C PHE A 36 -7.35 -21.90 6.62
N PHE A 37 -6.47 -21.74 7.62
CA PHE A 37 -5.69 -22.87 8.14
C PHE A 37 -6.58 -23.95 8.78
N GLN A 38 -7.66 -23.56 9.46
CA GLN A 38 -8.62 -24.51 10.05
C GLN A 38 -9.39 -25.30 8.97
N ILE A 39 -9.72 -24.69 7.83
CA ILE A 39 -10.33 -25.40 6.69
C ILE A 39 -9.43 -26.56 6.24
N VAL A 40 -8.11 -26.33 6.18
CA VAL A 40 -7.13 -27.38 5.85
C VAL A 40 -7.07 -28.45 6.93
N ILE A 41 -6.99 -28.07 8.21
CA ILE A 41 -6.91 -29.03 9.34
C ILE A 41 -8.14 -29.93 9.40
N ASN A 42 -9.34 -29.40 9.11
CA ASN A 42 -10.58 -30.18 9.10
C ASN A 42 -10.54 -31.33 8.07
N LYS A 43 -9.69 -31.21 7.03
CA LYS A 43 -9.44 -32.23 6.01
C LYS A 43 -8.15 -33.02 6.33
N ARG A 44 -8.02 -33.50 7.57
CA ARG A 44 -6.77 -34.06 8.11
C ARG A 44 -6.14 -35.14 7.24
N GLY A 45 -6.92 -36.11 6.74
CA GLY A 45 -6.39 -37.18 5.88
C GLY A 45 -5.75 -36.64 4.59
N LEU A 46 -6.46 -35.78 3.87
CA LEU A 46 -5.94 -35.11 2.66
C LEU A 46 -4.72 -34.24 2.96
N PHE A 47 -4.72 -33.57 4.12
CA PHE A 47 -3.58 -32.76 4.55
C PHE A 47 -2.33 -33.60 4.79
N GLU A 48 -2.46 -34.73 5.50
CA GLU A 48 -1.37 -35.67 5.73
C GLU A 48 -0.83 -36.21 4.39
N GLU A 49 -1.71 -36.68 3.48
CA GLU A 49 -1.34 -37.12 2.13
C GLU A 49 -0.61 -36.05 1.31
N PHE A 50 -1.13 -34.83 1.29
CA PHE A 50 -0.51 -33.71 0.57
C PHE A 50 0.90 -33.41 1.11
N THR A 51 1.06 -33.37 2.44
CA THR A 51 2.37 -33.10 3.03
C THR A 51 3.37 -34.24 2.80
N GLU A 52 2.92 -35.50 2.77
CA GLU A 52 3.78 -36.64 2.45
C GLU A 52 4.22 -36.59 0.99
N MET A 53 3.29 -36.34 0.06
CA MET A 53 3.60 -36.19 -1.37
C MET A 53 4.67 -35.11 -1.60
N VAL A 54 4.51 -33.93 -0.99
CA VAL A 54 5.50 -32.84 -1.11
C VAL A 54 6.85 -33.28 -0.53
N ARG A 55 6.86 -33.92 0.64
CA ARG A 55 8.09 -34.37 1.31
C ARG A 55 8.82 -35.42 0.50
N GLU A 56 8.14 -36.43 0.00
CA GLU A 56 8.74 -37.47 -0.84
C GLU A 56 9.36 -36.88 -2.11
N LYS A 57 8.66 -35.97 -2.79
CA LYS A 57 9.20 -35.31 -3.99
C LYS A 57 10.41 -34.44 -3.67
N TRP A 58 10.39 -33.73 -2.53
CA TRP A 58 11.53 -32.93 -2.09
C TRP A 58 12.75 -33.80 -1.77
N GLU A 59 12.57 -34.89 -1.03
CA GLU A 59 13.68 -35.80 -0.71
C GLU A 59 14.23 -36.49 -1.98
N LYS A 60 13.35 -36.88 -2.92
CA LYS A 60 13.78 -37.40 -4.23
C LYS A 60 14.57 -36.37 -5.03
N PHE A 61 14.10 -35.12 -5.06
CA PHE A 61 14.79 -34.02 -5.73
C PHE A 61 16.17 -33.79 -5.13
N LYS A 62 16.26 -33.62 -3.80
CA LYS A 62 17.50 -33.35 -3.08
C LYS A 62 18.55 -34.46 -3.21
N ASN A 63 18.12 -35.72 -3.32
CA ASN A 63 19.00 -36.87 -3.46
C ASN A 63 19.29 -37.24 -4.93
N GLY A 64 18.69 -36.52 -5.89
CA GLY A 64 18.92 -36.73 -7.31
C GLY A 64 20.32 -36.31 -7.73
N LYS A 65 20.92 -37.05 -8.68
CA LYS A 65 22.12 -36.55 -9.38
C LYS A 65 21.67 -35.66 -10.53
N THR A 66 21.75 -34.35 -10.34
CA THR A 66 21.50 -33.37 -11.40
C THR A 66 22.70 -32.44 -11.53
N ILE A 67 22.85 -31.83 -12.71
CA ILE A 67 23.88 -30.81 -12.98
C ILE A 67 23.47 -29.45 -12.39
N ILE A 68 22.18 -29.27 -12.09
CA ILE A 68 21.59 -28.02 -11.60
C ILE A 68 21.65 -28.00 -10.07
N ASP A 69 21.89 -26.83 -9.50
CA ASP A 69 21.90 -26.67 -8.03
C ASP A 69 20.53 -26.99 -7.40
N HIS A 70 20.57 -27.73 -6.30
CA HIS A 70 19.41 -28.18 -5.56
C HIS A 70 18.89 -27.07 -4.63
N THR A 71 18.35 -26.01 -5.23
CA THR A 71 17.71 -24.90 -4.51
C THR A 71 16.21 -25.13 -4.37
N TYR A 72 15.58 -24.41 -3.43
CA TYR A 72 14.12 -24.44 -3.32
C TYR A 72 13.44 -23.79 -4.53
N THR A 73 14.09 -22.83 -5.20
CA THR A 73 13.53 -22.20 -6.41
C THR A 73 13.55 -23.17 -7.57
N THR A 74 14.62 -23.96 -7.79
CA THR A 74 14.65 -25.01 -8.83
C THR A 74 13.58 -26.06 -8.58
N PHE A 75 13.43 -26.54 -7.34
CA PHE A 75 12.39 -27.51 -6.99
C PHE A 75 10.97 -26.97 -7.23
N LEU A 76 10.70 -25.75 -6.77
CA LEU A 76 9.39 -25.13 -6.94
C LEU A 76 9.16 -24.70 -8.39
N TYR A 77 10.19 -24.35 -9.13
CA TYR A 77 10.08 -24.14 -10.57
C TYR A 77 9.49 -25.39 -11.22
N GLU A 78 9.95 -26.59 -10.89
CA GLU A 78 9.37 -27.83 -11.45
C GLU A 78 7.99 -28.20 -10.89
N ARG A 79 7.74 -27.99 -9.59
CA ARG A 79 6.62 -28.63 -8.88
C ARG A 79 5.54 -27.69 -8.36
N PHE A 80 5.76 -26.38 -8.36
CA PHE A 80 4.83 -25.43 -7.73
C PHE A 80 3.43 -25.55 -8.30
N ASN A 81 3.29 -25.58 -9.64
CA ASN A 81 1.99 -25.64 -10.29
C ASN A 81 1.19 -26.88 -9.87
N GLU A 82 1.86 -28.04 -9.88
CA GLU A 82 1.25 -29.30 -9.45
C GLU A 82 0.71 -29.21 -8.02
N PHE A 83 1.54 -28.73 -7.09
CA PHE A 83 1.15 -28.59 -5.70
C PHE A 83 0.05 -27.55 -5.50
N TYR A 84 0.14 -26.42 -6.19
CA TYR A 84 -0.79 -25.32 -6.03
C TYR A 84 -2.17 -25.66 -6.61
N SER A 85 -2.23 -26.21 -7.83
CA SER A 85 -3.49 -26.66 -8.46
C SER A 85 -4.19 -27.71 -7.60
N TYR A 86 -3.47 -28.71 -7.09
CA TYR A 86 -4.04 -29.70 -6.16
C TYR A 86 -4.57 -29.03 -4.89
N PHE A 87 -3.79 -28.09 -4.34
CA PHE A 87 -4.12 -27.44 -3.08
C PHE A 87 -5.39 -26.58 -3.17
N ILE A 88 -5.53 -25.76 -4.22
CA ILE A 88 -6.72 -24.90 -4.37
C ILE A 88 -7.99 -25.71 -4.64
N GLU A 89 -7.88 -26.83 -5.35
CA GLU A 89 -9.02 -27.68 -5.67
C GLU A 89 -9.47 -28.48 -4.45
N LYS A 90 -8.56 -29.26 -3.85
CA LYS A 90 -8.91 -30.21 -2.78
C LYS A 90 -9.21 -29.55 -1.45
N PHE A 91 -8.60 -28.40 -1.15
CA PHE A 91 -8.84 -27.72 0.12
C PHE A 91 -9.87 -26.59 0.01
N TYR A 92 -9.96 -25.91 -1.13
CA TYR A 92 -10.69 -24.65 -1.25
C TYR A 92 -11.80 -24.62 -2.32
N GLY A 93 -12.08 -25.75 -2.98
CA GLY A 93 -13.23 -25.88 -3.89
C GLY A 93 -13.09 -25.11 -5.21
N LEU A 94 -11.90 -24.59 -5.53
CA LEU A 94 -11.63 -23.92 -6.80
C LEU A 94 -11.40 -24.94 -7.92
N ASP A 95 -11.91 -24.67 -9.11
CA ASP A 95 -11.75 -25.55 -10.27
C ASP A 95 -10.33 -25.43 -10.85
N ASN A 96 -9.53 -26.49 -10.71
CA ASN A 96 -8.16 -26.52 -11.23
C ASN A 96 -8.10 -26.34 -12.77
N SER A 97 -9.18 -26.68 -13.49
CA SER A 97 -9.25 -26.55 -14.95
C SER A 97 -9.50 -25.09 -15.38
N SER A 98 -9.82 -24.22 -14.42
CA SER A 98 -9.94 -22.79 -14.59
C SER A 98 -8.67 -22.02 -14.22
N LEU A 99 -7.62 -22.72 -13.74
CA LEU A 99 -6.33 -22.13 -13.38
C LEU A 99 -5.28 -22.34 -14.49
N ASP A 100 -4.93 -21.26 -15.17
CA ASP A 100 -3.87 -21.25 -16.17
C ASP A 100 -2.59 -20.64 -15.58
N LEU A 101 -1.49 -21.38 -15.61
CA LEU A 101 -0.15 -20.83 -15.41
C LEU A 101 0.28 -20.12 -16.70
N ILE A 102 0.37 -18.79 -16.65
CA ILE A 102 0.73 -17.96 -17.80
C ILE A 102 2.24 -17.91 -17.99
N ASP A 103 2.94 -17.71 -16.88
CA ASP A 103 4.39 -17.53 -16.90
C ASP A 103 5.03 -17.99 -15.60
N LYS A 104 6.27 -18.44 -15.69
CA LYS A 104 7.05 -18.92 -14.56
C LYS A 104 8.52 -18.61 -14.78
N GLU A 105 9.08 -17.78 -13.91
CA GLU A 105 10.40 -17.22 -14.09
C GLU A 105 11.30 -17.47 -12.88
N ASN A 106 12.40 -18.16 -13.10
CA ASN A 106 13.45 -18.31 -12.08
C ASN A 106 14.36 -17.08 -12.12
N VAL A 107 14.00 -16.03 -11.38
CA VAL A 107 14.73 -14.76 -11.34
C VAL A 107 16.11 -14.94 -10.68
N SER A 108 16.19 -15.79 -9.64
CA SER A 108 17.45 -16.17 -9.00
C SER A 108 17.27 -17.44 -8.16
N ASP A 109 18.35 -17.97 -7.61
CA ASP A 109 18.34 -19.07 -6.63
C ASP A 109 17.50 -18.79 -5.37
N SER A 110 17.11 -17.52 -5.18
CA SER A 110 16.33 -17.07 -4.03
C SER A 110 14.99 -16.44 -4.40
N THR A 111 14.63 -16.36 -5.68
CA THR A 111 13.39 -15.70 -6.13
C THR A 111 12.80 -16.39 -7.36
N LEU A 112 11.53 -16.80 -7.25
CA LEU A 112 10.74 -17.39 -8.32
C LEU A 112 9.42 -16.61 -8.45
N LEU A 113 9.06 -16.25 -9.68
CA LEU A 113 7.80 -15.58 -10.01
C LEU A 113 6.89 -16.53 -10.77
N LEU A 114 5.61 -16.58 -10.42
CA LEU A 114 4.58 -17.36 -11.11
C LEU A 114 3.35 -16.50 -11.38
N GLU A 115 3.01 -16.31 -12.65
CA GLU A 115 1.82 -15.57 -13.07
C GLU A 115 0.70 -16.53 -13.46
N TYR A 116 -0.50 -16.27 -12.95
CA TYR A 116 -1.67 -17.11 -13.12
C TYR A 116 -2.88 -16.32 -13.59
N LYS A 117 -3.73 -16.95 -14.39
CA LYS A 117 -5.12 -16.54 -14.63
C LYS A 117 -6.06 -17.57 -14.05
N TYR A 118 -7.02 -17.12 -13.25
CA TYR A 118 -8.12 -17.96 -12.77
C TYR A 118 -9.45 -17.44 -13.33
N TYR A 119 -10.11 -18.23 -14.18
CA TYR A 119 -11.41 -17.87 -14.76
C TYR A 119 -12.54 -18.20 -13.78
N LEU A 120 -13.33 -17.19 -13.43
CA LEU A 120 -14.46 -17.36 -12.53
C LEU A 120 -15.67 -17.87 -13.32
N SER A 121 -16.18 -19.04 -12.98
CA SER A 121 -17.48 -19.51 -13.44
C SER A 121 -18.62 -18.58 -12.96
N LYS A 122 -19.76 -18.61 -13.64
CA LYS A 122 -20.94 -17.81 -13.23
C LYS A 122 -21.38 -18.13 -11.80
N GLU A 123 -21.22 -19.37 -11.37
CA GLU A 123 -21.60 -19.81 -10.04
C GLU A 123 -20.64 -19.28 -8.98
N GLU A 124 -19.33 -19.35 -9.21
CA GLU A 124 -18.33 -18.74 -8.32
C GLU A 124 -18.53 -17.23 -8.20
N GLN A 125 -18.81 -16.54 -9.31
CA GLN A 125 -19.14 -15.11 -9.28
C GLN A 125 -20.36 -14.83 -8.39
N ARG A 126 -21.40 -15.67 -8.48
CA ARG A 126 -22.60 -15.57 -7.64
C ARG A 126 -22.27 -15.78 -6.16
N LEU A 127 -21.52 -16.83 -5.84
CA LEU A 127 -21.15 -17.19 -4.47
C LEU A 127 -20.23 -16.13 -3.83
N PHE A 128 -19.21 -15.66 -4.55
CA PHE A 128 -18.33 -14.59 -4.08
C PHE A 128 -19.08 -13.27 -3.93
N LYS A 129 -20.03 -12.95 -4.81
CA LYS A 129 -20.87 -11.76 -4.68
C LYS A 129 -21.77 -11.84 -3.46
N ARG A 130 -22.43 -12.99 -3.23
CA ARG A 130 -23.26 -13.24 -2.03
C ARG A 130 -22.43 -13.03 -0.76
N THR A 131 -21.31 -13.74 -0.65
CA THR A 131 -20.41 -13.64 0.51
C THR A 131 -19.89 -12.20 0.70
N SER A 132 -19.53 -11.51 -0.38
CA SER A 132 -19.08 -10.12 -0.30
C SER A 132 -20.18 -9.16 0.16
N GLN A 133 -21.44 -9.43 -0.16
CA GLN A 133 -22.58 -8.63 0.30
C GLN A 133 -22.87 -8.87 1.77
N ASP A 134 -22.85 -10.13 2.21
CA ASP A 134 -23.07 -10.51 3.61
C ASP A 134 -21.99 -9.94 4.55
N LEU A 135 -20.81 -9.65 4.00
CA LEU A 135 -19.69 -9.04 4.71
C LEU A 135 -19.70 -7.49 4.68
N GLU A 136 -20.78 -6.83 4.24
CA GLU A 136 -21.02 -5.37 4.20
C GLU A 136 -19.84 -4.48 4.63
N ASN A 137 -19.02 -4.02 3.67
CA ASN A 137 -17.88 -3.10 3.89
C ASN A 137 -16.66 -3.64 4.66
N LYS A 138 -16.65 -4.91 5.07
CA LYS A 138 -15.54 -5.51 5.83
C LYS A 138 -14.32 -5.89 4.98
N THR A 139 -14.41 -5.87 3.65
CA THR A 139 -13.27 -6.22 2.77
C THR A 139 -12.31 -5.06 2.51
N HIS A 140 -12.55 -3.89 3.14
CA HIS A 140 -11.71 -2.67 3.01
C HIS A 140 -11.43 -2.28 1.55
N GLY A 141 -12.42 -2.52 0.68
CA GLY A 141 -12.37 -2.22 -0.75
C GLY A 141 -11.70 -3.27 -1.63
N LEU A 142 -11.22 -4.37 -1.05
CA LEU A 142 -10.77 -5.52 -1.81
C LEU A 142 -11.95 -6.28 -2.43
N VAL A 143 -11.79 -6.72 -3.67
CA VAL A 143 -12.73 -7.64 -4.32
C VAL A 143 -12.55 -9.03 -3.69
N PHE A 144 -13.62 -9.62 -3.17
CA PHE A 144 -13.56 -10.84 -2.37
C PHE A 144 -12.80 -12.02 -2.99
N PRO A 145 -12.91 -12.34 -4.31
CA PRO A 145 -12.09 -13.35 -4.97
C PRO A 145 -10.57 -13.14 -4.77
N THR A 146 -10.11 -11.89 -4.75
CA THR A 146 -8.70 -11.57 -4.50
C THR A 146 -8.31 -11.88 -3.05
N ALA A 147 -9.19 -11.61 -2.08
CA ALA A 147 -8.96 -11.90 -0.65
C ALA A 147 -8.84 -13.39 -0.41
N TYR A 148 -9.73 -14.12 -1.09
CA TYR A 148 -9.80 -15.57 -1.05
C TYR A 148 -8.49 -16.18 -1.55
N VAL A 149 -8.05 -15.81 -2.76
CA VAL A 149 -6.78 -16.30 -3.32
C VAL A 149 -5.58 -15.87 -2.47
N PHE A 150 -5.55 -14.62 -1.98
CA PHE A 150 -4.48 -14.14 -1.09
C PHE A 150 -4.31 -15.05 0.14
N SER A 151 -5.41 -15.37 0.80
CA SER A 151 -5.42 -16.18 2.02
C SER A 151 -5.00 -17.62 1.74
N ILE A 152 -5.46 -18.19 0.62
CA ILE A 152 -5.07 -19.53 0.16
C ILE A 152 -3.56 -19.60 -0.11
N THR A 153 -3.02 -18.64 -0.87
CA THR A 153 -1.58 -18.59 -1.18
C THR A 153 -0.74 -18.47 0.11
N ALA A 154 -1.19 -17.64 1.06
CA ALA A 154 -0.49 -17.49 2.35
C ALA A 154 -0.47 -18.79 3.17
N VAL A 155 -1.60 -19.52 3.24
CA VAL A 155 -1.66 -20.81 3.93
C VAL A 155 -0.82 -21.87 3.22
N PHE A 156 -0.91 -21.94 1.89
CA PHE A 156 -0.09 -22.82 1.06
C PHE A 156 1.42 -22.63 1.32
N GLY A 157 1.87 -21.38 1.33
CA GLY A 157 3.27 -21.02 1.60
C GLY A 157 3.78 -21.52 2.95
N ILE A 158 2.96 -21.40 4.00
CA ILE A 158 3.32 -21.88 5.34
C ILE A 158 3.46 -23.40 5.37
N ILE A 159 2.54 -24.10 4.72
CA ILE A 159 2.54 -25.56 4.66
C ILE A 159 3.80 -26.02 3.91
N LEU A 160 4.05 -25.51 2.70
CA LEU A 160 5.24 -25.88 1.93
C LEU A 160 6.53 -25.57 2.68
N ARG A 161 6.65 -24.38 3.27
CA ARG A 161 7.83 -23.99 4.05
C ARG A 161 8.09 -24.98 5.20
N LYS A 162 7.05 -25.37 5.94
CA LYS A 162 7.16 -26.34 7.05
C LYS A 162 7.50 -27.74 6.57
N THR A 163 6.92 -28.18 5.45
CA THR A 163 7.13 -29.53 4.90
C THR A 163 8.54 -29.69 4.33
N ILE A 164 9.01 -28.72 3.56
CA ILE A 164 10.33 -28.73 2.88
C ILE A 164 11.46 -28.34 3.85
N LYS A 165 11.12 -27.65 4.95
CA LYS A 165 12.05 -27.18 6.00
C LYS A 165 13.14 -26.22 5.45
N GLN A 166 12.76 -25.37 4.49
CA GLN A 166 13.62 -24.34 3.92
C GLN A 166 13.14 -22.94 4.32
N LYS A 167 14.01 -21.93 4.18
CA LYS A 167 13.78 -20.55 4.63
C LYS A 167 13.25 -19.63 3.53
N PHE A 168 12.12 -19.97 2.94
CA PHE A 168 11.44 -19.14 1.94
C PHE A 168 10.05 -18.68 2.42
N TYR A 169 9.49 -17.67 1.75
CA TYR A 169 8.10 -17.27 1.82
C TYR A 169 7.43 -17.40 0.45
N ILE A 170 6.12 -17.66 0.47
CA ILE A 170 5.26 -17.59 -0.71
C ILE A 170 4.18 -16.56 -0.40
N GLN A 171 4.01 -15.58 -1.28
CA GLN A 171 2.99 -14.54 -1.12
C GLN A 171 2.30 -14.26 -2.46
N LEU A 172 1.02 -13.90 -2.39
CA LEU A 172 0.33 -13.28 -3.49
C LEU A 172 0.77 -11.81 -3.55
N ASP A 173 1.56 -11.48 -4.57
CA ASP A 173 2.27 -10.20 -4.65
C ASP A 173 1.50 -9.13 -5.42
N GLY A 174 0.64 -9.57 -6.34
CA GLY A 174 -0.25 -8.69 -7.11
C GLY A 174 -1.44 -9.46 -7.64
N ALA A 175 -2.59 -8.79 -7.75
CA ALA A 175 -3.79 -9.37 -8.34
C ALA A 175 -4.71 -8.29 -8.92
N VAL A 176 -5.34 -8.62 -10.05
CA VAL A 176 -6.31 -7.75 -10.74
C VAL A 176 -7.44 -8.59 -11.33
N LEU A 177 -8.67 -8.20 -11.04
CA LEU A 177 -9.86 -8.78 -11.65
C LEU A 177 -10.13 -8.08 -12.99
N LYS A 178 -10.13 -8.85 -14.08
CA LYS A 178 -10.39 -8.37 -15.45
C LYS A 178 -11.65 -9.06 -16.00
N GLY A 179 -12.41 -8.36 -16.84
CA GLY A 179 -13.60 -8.92 -17.46
C GLY A 179 -14.00 -8.15 -18.71
N ASN A 180 -14.02 -8.85 -19.85
CA ASN A 180 -14.71 -8.42 -21.07
C ASN A 180 -15.85 -9.42 -21.38
N GLU A 181 -15.54 -10.72 -21.55
CA GLU A 181 -16.52 -11.79 -21.84
C GLU A 181 -16.68 -12.84 -20.71
N ARG A 182 -15.60 -13.13 -19.98
CA ARG A 182 -15.60 -13.92 -18.73
C ARG A 182 -14.71 -13.21 -17.72
N ASP A 183 -15.18 -13.08 -16.49
CA ASP A 183 -14.38 -12.50 -15.41
C ASP A 183 -13.25 -13.47 -15.03
N TYR A 184 -12.02 -12.97 -14.95
CA TYR A 184 -10.87 -13.73 -14.50
C TYR A 184 -9.98 -12.90 -13.58
N LEU A 185 -9.39 -13.57 -12.60
CA LEU A 185 -8.38 -13.00 -11.71
C LEU A 185 -7.01 -13.26 -12.32
N ASN A 186 -6.28 -12.21 -12.71
CA ASN A 186 -4.87 -12.30 -13.06
C ASN A 186 -4.03 -11.99 -11.83
N PHE A 187 -3.09 -12.86 -11.45
CA PHE A 187 -2.31 -12.66 -10.24
C PHE A 187 -0.88 -13.20 -10.33
N LEU A 188 0.01 -12.61 -9.54
CA LEU A 188 1.42 -12.95 -9.43
C LEU A 188 1.70 -13.51 -8.04
N ILE A 189 2.29 -14.71 -8.00
CA ILE A 189 2.85 -15.30 -6.79
C ILE A 189 4.37 -15.15 -6.85
N ILE A 190 4.96 -14.73 -5.74
CA ILE A 190 6.42 -14.74 -5.55
C ILE A 190 6.79 -15.76 -4.47
N VAL A 191 7.79 -16.57 -4.78
CA VAL A 191 8.55 -17.36 -3.80
C VAL A 191 9.87 -16.67 -3.59
N LYS A 192 10.21 -16.30 -2.35
CA LYS A 192 11.45 -15.56 -2.05
C LYS A 192 12.08 -15.96 -0.73
N ASP A 193 13.35 -15.62 -0.54
CA ASP A 193 14.02 -15.81 0.75
C ASP A 193 13.26 -15.08 1.87
N SER A 194 13.10 -15.76 3.01
CA SER A 194 12.34 -15.25 4.14
C SER A 194 12.97 -14.06 4.86
N LYS A 195 14.29 -13.87 4.74
CA LYS A 195 15.08 -12.82 5.39
C LYS A 195 14.81 -12.70 6.91
N ASP A 196 14.37 -13.78 7.56
CA ASP A 196 13.85 -13.77 8.95
C ASP A 196 14.78 -13.04 9.94
N GLN A 197 16.09 -13.29 9.84
CA GLN A 197 17.08 -12.72 10.74
C GLN A 197 17.30 -11.22 10.49
N ILE A 198 17.23 -10.79 9.22
CA ILE A 198 17.35 -9.37 8.84
C ILE A 198 16.14 -8.62 9.41
N TYR A 199 14.92 -9.11 9.19
CA TYR A 199 13.71 -8.49 9.72
C TYR A 199 13.64 -8.50 11.25
N THR A 200 14.13 -9.55 11.90
CA THR A 200 14.23 -9.60 13.36
C THR A 200 15.19 -8.52 13.89
N ASN A 201 16.36 -8.37 13.25
CA ASN A 201 17.34 -7.36 13.65
C ASN A 201 16.83 -5.93 13.35
N TYR A 202 16.10 -5.74 12.25
CA TYR A 202 15.44 -4.47 11.94
C TYR A 202 14.38 -4.13 12.99
N LEU A 203 13.50 -5.07 13.36
CA LEU A 203 12.56 -4.89 14.46
C LEU A 203 13.27 -4.50 15.76
N HIS A 204 14.40 -5.13 16.09
CA HIS A 204 15.17 -4.74 17.28
C HIS A 204 15.69 -3.29 17.22
N MET A 205 16.18 -2.85 16.05
CA MET A 205 16.57 -1.45 15.83
C MET A 205 15.40 -0.50 16.04
N GLN A 206 14.22 -0.81 15.48
CA GLN A 206 13.05 0.05 15.62
C GLN A 206 12.52 0.06 17.06
N LEU A 207 12.49 -1.09 17.73
CA LEU A 207 12.12 -1.17 19.14
C LEU A 207 13.07 -0.39 20.05
N PHE A 208 14.37 -0.34 19.74
CA PHE A 208 15.33 0.46 20.50
C PHE A 208 14.95 1.94 20.49
N ILE A 209 14.56 2.46 19.31
CA ILE A 209 14.15 3.85 19.14
C ILE A 209 12.78 4.08 19.79
N PHE A 210 11.81 3.23 19.49
CA PHE A 210 10.43 3.33 19.97
C PHE A 210 10.32 3.26 21.49
N LEU A 211 11.11 2.42 22.15
CA LEU A 211 11.04 2.24 23.59
C LEU A 211 11.81 3.30 24.38
N LYS A 212 12.64 4.11 23.73
CA LYS A 212 13.48 5.14 24.39
C LYS A 212 12.68 6.17 25.23
N PRO A 213 11.46 6.60 24.83
CA PRO A 213 10.66 7.53 25.64
C PRO A 213 9.98 6.88 26.85
N PHE A 214 9.96 5.55 26.95
CA PHE A 214 9.28 4.85 28.04
C PHE A 214 10.25 4.60 29.19
N ASN A 215 9.94 5.16 30.35
CA ASN A 215 10.67 4.88 31.58
C ASN A 215 10.50 3.41 31.98
N ASN A 216 11.45 2.86 32.73
CA ASN A 216 11.43 1.50 33.32
C ASN A 216 11.85 0.33 32.41
N VAL A 217 12.24 0.55 31.15
CA VAL A 217 12.84 -0.52 30.34
C VAL A 217 14.27 -0.80 30.84
N PRO A 218 14.59 -2.03 31.32
CA PRO A 218 15.91 -2.30 31.89
C PRO A 218 17.03 -2.19 30.87
N GLU A 219 18.21 -1.73 31.30
CA GLU A 219 19.41 -1.62 30.45
C GLU A 219 19.76 -2.94 29.75
N ARG A 220 19.60 -4.08 30.43
CA ARG A 220 19.80 -5.41 29.83
C ARG A 220 18.91 -5.64 28.60
N TYR A 221 17.68 -5.12 28.60
CA TYR A 221 16.78 -5.22 27.46
C TYR A 221 17.22 -4.30 26.33
N TYR A 222 17.61 -3.05 26.63
CA TYR A 222 18.21 -2.16 25.63
C TYR A 222 19.48 -2.74 25.00
N ASN A 223 20.36 -3.36 25.78
CA ASN A 223 21.58 -4.01 25.28
C ASN A 223 21.26 -5.16 24.32
N LYS A 224 20.17 -5.91 24.55
CA LYS A 224 19.69 -6.92 23.60
C LYS A 224 19.24 -6.28 22.28
N LEU A 225 18.51 -5.17 22.33
CA LEU A 225 18.04 -4.46 21.14
C LEU A 225 19.20 -3.84 20.36
N LEU A 226 20.16 -3.22 21.06
CA LEU A 226 21.40 -2.68 20.50
C LEU A 226 22.22 -3.76 19.78
N LYS A 227 22.38 -4.94 20.38
CA LYS A 227 23.03 -6.08 19.72
C LYS A 227 22.30 -6.48 18.43
N GLY A 228 20.96 -6.42 18.43
CA GLY A 228 20.16 -6.63 17.23
C GLY A 228 20.45 -5.61 16.13
N ARG A 229 20.49 -4.33 16.49
CA ARG A 229 20.86 -3.23 15.58
C ARG A 229 22.27 -3.39 15.03
N ASP A 230 23.25 -3.69 15.88
CA ASP A 230 24.64 -3.81 15.44
C ASP A 230 24.82 -5.02 14.50
N ASN A 231 24.12 -6.13 14.77
CA ASN A 231 24.05 -7.26 13.83
C ASN A 231 23.39 -6.90 12.49
N LEU A 232 22.42 -5.97 12.48
CA LEU A 232 21.83 -5.48 11.22
C LEU A 232 22.89 -4.74 10.39
N TYR A 233 23.64 -3.83 11.00
CA TYR A 233 24.72 -3.11 10.32
C TYR A 233 25.79 -4.07 9.80
N THR A 234 26.19 -5.09 10.57
CA THR A 234 27.12 -6.11 10.09
C THR A 234 26.58 -6.84 8.86
N LYS A 235 25.31 -7.23 8.87
CA LYS A 235 24.67 -7.87 7.71
C LYS A 235 24.56 -6.93 6.51
N ALA A 236 24.30 -5.65 6.74
CA ALA A 236 24.24 -4.65 5.68
C ALA A 236 25.61 -4.47 5.01
N ILE A 237 26.69 -4.41 5.79
CA ILE A 237 28.06 -4.33 5.27
C ILE A 237 28.43 -5.61 4.50
N GLN A 238 28.12 -6.78 5.06
CA GLN A 238 28.32 -8.06 4.35
C GLN A 238 27.59 -8.05 3.00
N LYS A 239 26.32 -7.61 3.01
CA LYS A 239 25.48 -7.53 1.81
C LYS A 239 26.05 -6.57 0.76
N TYR A 240 26.58 -5.43 1.20
CA TYR A 240 27.18 -4.43 0.32
C TYR A 240 28.40 -4.98 -0.43
N HIS A 241 29.15 -5.90 0.18
CA HIS A 241 30.33 -6.52 -0.43
C HIS A 241 30.02 -7.89 -1.06
N ASP A 242 28.75 -8.30 -1.16
CA ASP A 242 28.38 -9.49 -1.92
C ASP A 242 28.73 -9.28 -3.40
N LYS A 243 29.41 -10.26 -4.01
CA LYS A 243 29.80 -10.19 -5.43
C LYS A 243 28.60 -10.03 -6.37
N ASP A 244 27.46 -10.60 -5.97
CA ASP A 244 26.24 -10.62 -6.78
C ASP A 244 25.28 -9.47 -6.42
N LEU A 245 25.75 -8.43 -5.72
CA LEU A 245 24.89 -7.32 -5.29
C LEU A 245 24.20 -6.64 -6.48
N ASN A 246 24.94 -6.35 -7.55
CA ASN A 246 24.38 -5.70 -8.74
C ASN A 246 23.30 -6.58 -9.39
N ASP A 247 23.55 -7.88 -9.54
CA ASP A 247 22.56 -8.82 -10.07
C ASP A 247 21.30 -8.88 -9.20
N GLN A 248 21.45 -8.80 -7.89
CA GLN A 248 20.31 -8.75 -6.98
C GLN A 248 19.51 -7.44 -7.09
N ILE A 249 20.18 -6.30 -7.32
CA ILE A 249 19.50 -5.03 -7.58
C ILE A 249 18.74 -5.11 -8.92
N VAL A 250 19.34 -5.72 -9.95
CA VAL A 250 18.66 -5.98 -11.24
C VAL A 250 17.43 -6.86 -11.00
N ASN A 251 17.55 -7.94 -10.24
CA ASN A 251 16.44 -8.83 -9.90
C ASN A 251 15.32 -8.12 -9.12
N LEU A 252 15.68 -7.21 -8.21
CA LEU A 252 14.73 -6.36 -7.49
C LEU A 252 13.94 -5.42 -8.42
N LEU A 253 14.63 -4.78 -9.36
CA LEU A 253 14.00 -3.89 -10.34
C LEU A 253 13.15 -4.66 -11.35
N TYR A 254 13.59 -5.85 -11.74
CA TYR A 254 12.82 -6.76 -12.57
C TYR A 254 11.53 -7.20 -11.87
N TYR A 255 11.58 -7.48 -10.57
CA TYR A 255 10.39 -7.72 -9.75
C TYR A 255 9.38 -6.57 -9.82
N PHE A 256 9.82 -5.32 -9.66
CA PHE A 256 8.93 -4.16 -9.78
C PHE A 256 8.35 -4.03 -11.18
N TYR A 257 9.18 -4.21 -12.22
CA TYR A 257 8.72 -4.22 -13.60
C TYR A 257 7.59 -5.24 -13.78
N ARG A 258 7.80 -6.51 -13.43
CA ARG A 258 6.80 -7.58 -13.54
C ARG A 258 5.51 -7.24 -12.82
N LYS A 259 5.60 -6.72 -11.60
CA LYS A 259 4.44 -6.29 -10.81
C LYS A 259 3.68 -5.15 -11.49
N CYS A 260 4.39 -4.15 -12.00
CA CYS A 260 3.78 -3.05 -12.75
C CYS A 260 3.07 -3.55 -14.02
N ILE A 261 3.65 -4.52 -14.75
CA ILE A 261 3.04 -5.11 -15.96
C ILE A 261 1.77 -5.88 -15.61
N LEU A 262 1.81 -6.76 -14.61
CA LEU A 262 0.65 -7.54 -14.17
C LEU A 262 -0.55 -6.62 -13.88
N LEU A 263 -0.28 -5.60 -13.06
CA LEU A 263 -1.25 -4.63 -12.57
C LEU A 263 -1.65 -3.60 -13.66
N ASN A 264 -0.79 -3.40 -14.66
CA ASN A 264 -0.88 -2.28 -15.59
C ASN A 264 -0.95 -0.94 -14.84
N HIS A 265 -0.07 -0.80 -13.85
CA HIS A 265 -0.02 0.34 -12.93
C HIS A 265 1.39 0.61 -12.45
N ILE A 266 1.82 1.88 -12.45
CA ILE A 266 3.18 2.28 -12.03
C ILE A 266 3.33 2.57 -10.52
N SER A 267 2.27 2.49 -9.71
CA SER A 267 2.36 2.78 -8.28
C SER A 267 3.25 1.80 -7.48
N PRO A 268 3.42 0.52 -7.85
CA PRO A 268 4.23 -0.39 -7.04
C PRO A 268 5.70 0.03 -6.90
N ILE A 269 6.22 0.81 -7.84
CA ILE A 269 7.60 1.34 -7.79
C ILE A 269 7.68 2.75 -7.21
N LEU A 270 6.56 3.41 -6.90
CA LEU A 270 6.53 4.86 -6.64
C LEU A 270 7.31 5.26 -5.37
N ASP A 271 7.12 4.56 -4.26
CA ASP A 271 7.87 4.85 -3.02
C ASP A 271 9.33 4.40 -3.11
N PHE A 272 9.62 3.33 -3.85
CA PHE A 272 11.00 2.94 -4.18
C PHE A 272 11.69 4.03 -5.03
N PHE A 273 10.98 4.58 -6.01
CA PHE A 273 11.43 5.69 -6.84
C PHE A 273 11.77 6.90 -5.98
N ASN A 274 10.87 7.29 -5.06
CA ASN A 274 11.13 8.39 -4.12
C ASN A 274 12.32 8.10 -3.20
N PHE A 275 12.42 6.87 -2.68
CA PHE A 275 13.53 6.46 -1.82
C PHE A 275 14.87 6.71 -2.50
N VAL A 276 15.03 6.23 -3.74
CA VAL A 276 16.25 6.43 -4.54
C VAL A 276 16.44 7.92 -4.84
N CYS A 277 15.43 8.57 -5.41
CA CYS A 277 15.55 9.93 -5.93
C CYS A 277 15.81 10.99 -4.85
N SER A 278 15.12 10.93 -3.71
CA SER A 278 15.37 11.86 -2.58
C SER A 278 16.81 11.77 -2.08
N ARG A 279 17.43 10.59 -2.13
CA ARG A 279 18.82 10.38 -1.72
C ARG A 279 19.81 10.82 -2.80
N VAL A 280 19.41 10.81 -4.08
CA VAL A 280 20.17 11.49 -5.13
C VAL A 280 20.21 13.00 -4.90
N GLU A 281 19.13 13.60 -4.38
CA GLU A 281 19.12 15.04 -4.04
C GLU A 281 20.07 15.38 -2.87
N ASP A 282 20.29 14.44 -1.95
CA ASP A 282 21.31 14.56 -0.90
C ASP A 282 22.74 14.32 -1.41
N SER A 283 22.90 13.91 -2.67
CA SER A 283 24.18 13.59 -3.31
C SER A 283 24.74 14.76 -4.11
N VAL A 284 26.03 14.68 -4.48
CA VAL A 284 26.68 15.66 -5.37
C VAL A 284 26.24 15.55 -6.84
N PHE A 285 25.38 14.58 -7.17
CA PHE A 285 24.96 14.27 -8.53
C PHE A 285 23.59 14.86 -8.87
N SER A 286 23.40 15.21 -10.14
CA SER A 286 22.09 15.55 -10.69
C SER A 286 21.45 14.32 -11.33
N LYS A 287 20.23 13.96 -10.90
CA LYS A 287 19.42 12.83 -11.44
C LYS A 287 19.42 12.82 -12.97
N ILE A 288 19.04 13.95 -13.57
CA ILE A 288 18.87 14.07 -15.02
C ILE A 288 20.21 14.01 -15.75
N ASN A 289 21.28 14.57 -15.18
CA ASN A 289 22.60 14.49 -15.79
C ASN A 289 23.13 13.06 -15.80
N VAL A 290 22.96 12.32 -14.69
CA VAL A 290 23.34 10.90 -14.61
C VAL A 290 22.53 10.10 -15.63
N ILE A 291 21.20 10.25 -15.68
CA ILE A 291 20.36 9.52 -16.64
C ILE A 291 20.75 9.85 -18.09
N ARG A 292 20.98 11.12 -18.43
CA ARG A 292 21.35 11.51 -19.78
C ARG A 292 22.70 10.95 -20.20
N LYS A 293 23.71 11.08 -19.35
CA LYS A 293 25.11 10.74 -19.69
C LYS A 293 25.42 9.27 -19.53
N ASP A 294 24.94 8.65 -18.46
CA ASP A 294 25.35 7.31 -18.06
C ASP A 294 24.34 6.24 -18.51
N TYR A 295 23.15 6.64 -18.99
CA TYR A 295 22.11 5.73 -19.51
C TYR A 295 21.69 6.05 -20.94
N LEU A 296 21.00 7.17 -21.17
CA LEU A 296 20.38 7.46 -22.48
C LEU A 296 21.40 7.71 -23.60
N ALA A 297 22.62 8.16 -23.27
CA ALA A 297 23.69 8.31 -24.25
C ALA A 297 24.12 6.97 -24.88
N ASN A 298 23.84 5.84 -24.22
CA ASN A 298 24.25 4.51 -24.70
C ASN A 298 23.27 3.87 -25.70
N PHE A 299 22.18 4.57 -26.07
CA PHE A 299 21.16 4.07 -26.99
C PHE A 299 21.16 4.91 -28.27
N ASP A 300 22.00 4.57 -29.23
CA ASP A 300 22.10 5.30 -30.50
C ASP A 300 20.83 5.15 -31.35
N GLU A 301 20.13 4.03 -31.18
CA GLU A 301 18.88 3.71 -31.87
C GLU A 301 17.66 4.47 -31.36
N ILE A 302 17.74 5.10 -30.17
CA ILE A 302 16.65 5.91 -29.62
C ILE A 302 16.89 7.38 -30.00
N SER A 303 15.89 8.00 -30.63
CA SER A 303 15.95 9.42 -31.02
C SER A 303 16.08 10.37 -29.83
N LEU A 304 16.49 11.62 -30.10
CA LEU A 304 16.59 12.66 -29.08
C LEU A 304 15.22 13.05 -28.53
N GLU A 305 14.18 13.01 -29.36
CA GLU A 305 12.79 13.28 -29.04
C GLU A 305 12.25 12.22 -28.08
N LYS A 306 12.49 10.94 -28.37
CA LYS A 306 12.09 9.81 -27.52
C LYS A 306 12.85 9.82 -26.20
N LYS A 307 14.16 10.09 -26.21
CA LYS A 307 14.98 10.33 -25.00
C LYS A 307 14.40 11.47 -24.16
N SER A 308 14.01 12.57 -24.78
CA SER A 308 13.41 13.73 -24.10
C SER A 308 12.04 13.39 -23.49
N SER A 309 11.24 12.59 -24.18
CA SER A 309 9.94 12.10 -23.70
C SER A 309 10.11 11.22 -22.46
N LEU A 310 11.07 10.29 -22.45
CA LEU A 310 11.39 9.49 -21.27
C LEU A 310 11.82 10.36 -20.08
N ILE A 311 12.60 11.42 -20.31
CA ILE A 311 12.98 12.38 -19.25
C ILE A 311 11.78 13.14 -18.70
N LYS A 312 10.83 13.57 -19.55
CA LYS A 312 9.60 14.22 -19.08
C LYS A 312 8.76 13.28 -18.20
N ILE A 313 8.62 12.03 -18.62
CA ILE A 313 7.92 11.00 -17.85
C ILE A 313 8.63 10.76 -16.51
N PHE A 314 9.97 10.63 -16.51
CA PHE A 314 10.76 10.48 -15.29
C PHE A 314 10.54 11.66 -14.33
N ASN A 315 10.60 12.91 -14.82
CA ASN A 315 10.37 14.10 -14.00
C ASN A 315 8.94 14.16 -13.42
N PHE A 316 7.94 13.70 -14.16
CA PHE A 316 6.59 13.58 -13.64
C PHE A 316 6.53 12.59 -12.47
N LEU A 317 7.13 11.41 -12.62
CA LEU A 317 7.21 10.41 -11.56
C LEU A 317 7.98 10.93 -10.33
N ASP A 318 9.10 11.61 -10.53
CA ASP A 318 9.91 12.20 -9.44
C ASP A 318 9.10 13.17 -8.59
N ARG A 319 8.41 14.13 -9.23
CA ARG A 319 7.57 15.11 -8.52
C ARG A 319 6.39 14.45 -7.81
N LYS A 320 5.70 13.52 -8.46
CA LYS A 320 4.49 12.90 -7.89
C LYS A 320 4.81 11.82 -6.86
N SER A 321 5.96 11.15 -6.96
CA SER A 321 6.45 10.23 -5.93
C SER A 321 6.80 10.98 -4.63
N THR A 322 7.46 12.14 -4.73
CA THR A 322 7.73 13.02 -3.58
C THR A 322 6.43 13.47 -2.90
N LEU A 323 5.43 13.88 -3.69
CA LEU A 323 4.11 14.27 -3.16
C LEU A 323 3.41 13.11 -2.46
N SER A 324 3.38 11.93 -3.09
CA SER A 324 2.82 10.71 -2.50
C SER A 324 3.50 10.37 -1.17
N SER A 325 4.84 10.38 -1.14
CA SER A 325 5.61 10.06 0.05
C SER A 325 5.40 11.08 1.17
N THR A 326 5.24 12.37 0.84
CA THR A 326 4.90 13.42 1.82
C THR A 326 3.56 13.13 2.52
N PHE A 327 2.53 12.76 1.77
CA PHE A 327 1.26 12.36 2.38
C PHE A 327 1.40 11.08 3.18
N LEU A 328 2.16 10.10 2.67
CA LEU A 328 2.36 8.84 3.34
C LEU A 328 3.09 8.95 4.66
N ALA A 329 4.18 9.72 4.75
CA ALA A 329 4.94 9.93 5.98
C ALA A 329 4.08 10.48 7.13
N ASN A 330 2.91 11.07 6.83
CA ASN A 330 1.95 11.59 7.81
C ASN A 330 0.84 10.58 8.18
N ASN A 331 0.79 9.41 7.56
CA ASN A 331 -0.20 8.35 7.81
C ASN A 331 0.13 7.52 9.06
N LEU A 332 0.36 8.17 10.21
CA LEU A 332 0.77 7.54 11.47
C LEU A 332 -0.42 7.01 12.29
N PRO A 333 -0.25 6.04 13.20
CA PRO A 333 -1.37 5.31 13.82
C PRO A 333 -2.28 6.16 14.72
N HIS A 334 -1.79 7.26 15.27
CA HIS A 334 -2.54 8.06 16.22
C HIS A 334 -3.70 8.83 15.54
N PRO A 335 -4.93 8.89 16.10
CA PRO A 335 -6.06 9.62 15.49
C PRO A 335 -5.77 11.09 15.18
N LYS A 336 -5.02 11.77 16.06
CA LYS A 336 -4.51 13.13 15.80
C LYS A 336 -3.61 13.22 14.57
N SER A 337 -2.76 12.23 14.33
CA SER A 337 -1.93 12.19 13.12
C SER A 337 -2.77 11.93 11.87
N GLN A 338 -3.79 11.08 11.97
CA GLN A 338 -4.76 10.86 10.90
C GLN A 338 -5.52 12.15 10.55
N LEU A 339 -5.92 12.93 11.55
CA LEU A 339 -6.48 14.27 11.36
C LEU A 339 -5.48 15.22 10.68
N ASN A 340 -4.22 15.22 11.11
CA ASN A 340 -3.19 16.06 10.50
C ASN A 340 -2.97 15.71 9.02
N LEU A 341 -2.97 14.42 8.67
CA LEU A 341 -2.93 13.97 7.28
C LEU A 341 -4.14 14.49 6.49
N PHE A 342 -5.34 14.33 7.04
CA PHE A 342 -6.57 14.88 6.43
C PHE A 342 -6.42 16.37 6.13
N LEU A 343 -6.06 17.15 7.14
CA LEU A 343 -5.88 18.60 7.01
C LEU A 343 -4.75 18.97 6.01
N LEU A 344 -3.68 18.18 5.96
CA LEU A 344 -2.54 18.39 5.06
C LEU A 344 -2.96 18.32 3.58
N TYR A 345 -3.56 17.22 3.15
CA TYR A 345 -3.96 17.12 1.75
C TYR A 345 -5.13 18.07 1.43
N LYS A 346 -6.00 18.39 2.40
CA LYS A 346 -7.02 19.43 2.20
C LYS A 346 -6.43 20.80 1.98
N LYS A 347 -5.43 21.18 2.76
CA LYS A 347 -4.71 22.43 2.54
C LYS A 347 -4.05 22.44 1.16
N TYR A 348 -3.46 21.33 0.73
CA TYR A 348 -2.86 21.20 -0.60
C TYR A 348 -3.88 21.40 -1.73
N TYR A 349 -5.03 20.72 -1.69
CA TYR A 349 -6.02 20.80 -2.77
C TYR A 349 -6.87 22.08 -2.73
N PHE A 350 -7.27 22.56 -1.55
CA PHE A 350 -8.22 23.67 -1.43
C PHE A 350 -7.56 25.04 -1.23
N GLY A 351 -6.27 25.08 -0.91
CA GLY A 351 -5.54 26.32 -0.65
C GLY A 351 -5.50 27.28 -1.84
N SER A 352 -5.60 26.75 -3.07
CA SER A 352 -5.54 27.52 -4.32
C SER A 352 -6.92 27.90 -4.89
N GLY A 353 -8.02 27.52 -4.22
CA GLY A 353 -9.39 27.82 -4.66
C GLY A 353 -9.91 26.94 -5.81
N LEU A 354 -11.12 27.25 -6.27
CA LEU A 354 -11.86 26.42 -7.24
C LEU A 354 -11.19 26.37 -8.62
N GLU A 355 -10.68 27.51 -9.12
CA GLU A 355 -10.05 27.59 -10.44
C GLU A 355 -8.86 26.62 -10.57
N ALA A 356 -8.05 26.52 -9.53
CA ALA A 356 -6.92 25.58 -9.51
C ALA A 356 -7.35 24.11 -9.55
N LEU A 357 -8.57 23.78 -9.08
CA LEU A 357 -9.15 22.44 -9.18
C LEU A 357 -9.75 22.17 -10.56
N GLU A 358 -10.31 23.17 -11.22
CA GLU A 358 -10.99 23.02 -12.52
C GLU A 358 -10.06 23.07 -13.74
N VAL A 359 -8.96 23.82 -13.65
CA VAL A 359 -8.04 24.04 -14.78
C VAL A 359 -6.55 24.01 -14.41
N GLY A 360 -6.19 23.90 -13.12
CA GLY A 360 -4.80 23.91 -12.67
C GLY A 360 -4.14 22.52 -12.63
N ASP A 361 -2.83 22.50 -12.29
CA ASP A 361 -1.99 21.29 -12.20
C ASP A 361 -2.04 20.58 -10.84
N VAL A 362 -2.94 21.03 -9.95
CA VAL A 362 -3.06 20.49 -8.58
C VAL A 362 -3.70 19.10 -8.62
N LEU A 363 -4.75 18.92 -9.43
CA LEU A 363 -5.39 17.63 -9.69
C LEU A 363 -4.71 16.89 -10.83
N PHE A 364 -4.94 15.57 -10.92
CA PHE A 364 -4.42 14.77 -12.03
C PHE A 364 -5.31 14.88 -13.26
N LEU A 365 -6.62 15.01 -13.06
CA LEU A 365 -7.66 15.01 -14.10
C LEU A 365 -8.66 16.18 -13.91
N PRO A 366 -8.22 17.46 -13.99
CA PRO A 366 -9.06 18.63 -13.72
C PRO A 366 -10.36 18.67 -14.55
N ASP A 367 -10.34 18.23 -15.81
CA ASP A 367 -11.54 18.15 -16.65
C ASP A 367 -12.62 17.21 -16.09
N LEU A 368 -12.19 16.10 -15.44
CA LEU A 368 -13.10 15.16 -14.81
C LEU A 368 -13.77 15.79 -13.58
N PHE A 369 -13.00 16.55 -12.79
CA PHE A 369 -13.54 17.32 -11.67
C PHE A 369 -14.59 18.33 -12.16
N ARG A 370 -14.22 19.17 -13.14
CA ARG A 370 -15.09 20.20 -13.72
C ARG A 370 -16.40 19.61 -14.26
N LYS A 371 -16.31 18.49 -15.00
CA LYS A 371 -17.50 17.81 -15.53
C LYS A 371 -18.44 17.34 -14.42
N ASN A 372 -17.91 16.72 -13.37
CA ASN A 372 -18.71 16.21 -12.26
C ASN A 372 -19.31 17.36 -11.42
N LEU A 373 -18.55 18.43 -11.19
CA LEU A 373 -19.04 19.62 -10.51
C LEU A 373 -20.21 20.27 -11.26
N ASN A 374 -20.07 20.47 -12.57
CA ASN A 374 -21.12 21.03 -13.40
C ASN A 374 -22.39 20.17 -13.44
N ASN A 375 -22.24 18.84 -13.38
CA ASN A 375 -23.38 17.95 -13.31
C ASN A 375 -24.09 18.03 -11.95
N TYR A 376 -23.33 18.05 -10.85
CA TYR A 376 -23.91 18.24 -9.52
C TYR A 376 -24.66 19.56 -9.41
N ASN A 377 -24.07 20.67 -9.86
CA ASN A 377 -24.62 22.02 -9.71
C ASN A 377 -25.92 22.27 -10.49
N LYS A 378 -26.31 21.42 -11.45
CA LYS A 378 -27.57 21.56 -12.20
C LYS A 378 -28.80 21.45 -11.30
N ASP A 379 -28.76 20.52 -10.35
CA ASP A 379 -29.91 20.15 -9.51
C ASP A 379 -29.61 20.27 -8.01
N ALA A 380 -28.44 20.79 -7.64
CA ALA A 380 -28.02 20.87 -6.25
C ALA A 380 -28.82 21.93 -5.46
N LYS A 381 -29.32 21.53 -4.27
CA LYS A 381 -29.89 22.45 -3.28
C LYS A 381 -28.90 23.54 -2.86
N TYR A 382 -27.62 23.16 -2.74
CA TYR A 382 -26.53 24.06 -2.37
C TYR A 382 -25.41 23.95 -3.43
N PRO A 383 -25.50 24.72 -4.53
CA PRO A 383 -24.48 24.73 -5.58
C PRO A 383 -23.10 25.07 -5.00
N ILE A 384 -22.06 24.48 -5.57
CA ILE A 384 -20.66 24.71 -5.20
C ILE A 384 -20.05 25.70 -6.17
N ASP A 385 -19.64 26.85 -5.65
CA ASP A 385 -18.93 27.91 -6.36
C ASP A 385 -17.58 28.24 -5.70
N SER A 386 -16.87 29.24 -6.22
CA SER A 386 -15.57 29.67 -5.68
C SER A 386 -15.66 30.12 -4.21
N ASN A 387 -16.77 30.70 -3.77
CA ASN A 387 -16.97 31.09 -2.38
C ASN A 387 -17.16 29.86 -1.49
N SER A 388 -17.89 28.85 -1.98
CA SER A 388 -18.09 27.56 -1.29
C SER A 388 -16.74 26.89 -0.98
N ILE A 389 -15.82 26.84 -1.94
CA ILE A 389 -14.46 26.29 -1.71
C ILE A 389 -13.68 27.11 -0.68
N LYS A 390 -13.74 28.45 -0.75
CA LYS A 390 -13.10 29.32 0.25
C LYS A 390 -13.68 29.12 1.65
N HIS A 391 -15.00 28.99 1.77
CA HIS A 391 -15.69 28.71 3.03
C HIS A 391 -15.28 27.35 3.59
N ILE A 392 -15.19 26.31 2.75
CA ILE A 392 -14.70 25.00 3.16
C ILE A 392 -13.26 25.08 3.67
N ALA A 393 -12.37 25.74 2.93
CA ALA A 393 -10.98 25.89 3.34
C ALA A 393 -10.86 26.63 4.69
N ASN A 394 -11.64 27.70 4.88
CA ASN A 394 -11.66 28.44 6.14
C ASN A 394 -12.28 27.62 7.29
N PHE A 395 -13.40 26.92 7.04
CA PHE A 395 -14.02 26.03 8.01
C PHE A 395 -13.03 24.98 8.52
N LEU A 396 -12.23 24.38 7.64
CA LEU A 396 -11.25 23.37 8.01
C LEU A 396 -10.15 23.92 8.94
N ASN A 397 -9.83 25.22 8.86
CA ASN A 397 -8.93 25.86 9.83
C ASN A 397 -9.53 25.86 11.24
N TYR A 398 -10.82 26.21 11.37
CA TYR A 398 -11.53 26.13 12.66
C TYR A 398 -11.71 24.67 13.11
N PHE A 399 -12.03 23.77 12.18
CA PHE A 399 -12.23 22.34 12.45
C PHE A 399 -10.98 21.64 12.98
N SER A 400 -9.78 22.19 12.75
CA SER A 400 -8.54 21.68 13.35
C SER A 400 -8.56 21.65 14.89
N VAL A 401 -9.47 22.38 15.53
CA VAL A 401 -9.66 22.40 17.00
C VAL A 401 -10.01 21.04 17.59
N ILE A 402 -10.60 20.14 16.79
CA ILE A 402 -10.91 18.78 17.25
C ILE A 402 -9.64 17.96 17.59
N SER A 403 -8.45 18.44 17.18
CA SER A 403 -7.17 17.84 17.60
C SER A 403 -6.88 17.95 19.10
N ASN A 404 -7.70 18.69 19.84
CA ASN A 404 -7.62 18.88 21.29
C ASN A 404 -8.58 17.98 22.09
N VAL A 405 -9.45 17.22 21.42
CA VAL A 405 -10.40 16.30 22.06
C VAL A 405 -10.04 14.84 21.82
N LYS A 406 -10.57 13.92 22.64
CA LYS A 406 -10.28 12.48 22.50
C LYS A 406 -11.05 11.87 21.34
N ASN A 407 -12.31 12.28 21.16
CA ASN A 407 -13.27 11.63 20.26
C ASN A 407 -13.29 12.21 18.84
N ILE A 408 -12.12 12.34 18.18
CA ILE A 408 -12.00 12.91 16.83
C ILE A 408 -12.93 12.22 15.82
N ASN A 409 -13.03 10.89 15.89
CA ASN A 409 -13.81 10.09 14.96
C ASN A 409 -15.32 10.41 15.00
N LEU A 410 -15.84 10.87 16.13
CA LEU A 410 -17.25 11.23 16.26
C LEU A 410 -17.63 12.33 15.24
N PHE A 411 -16.82 13.39 15.17
CA PHE A 411 -17.08 14.51 14.27
C PHE A 411 -16.98 14.09 12.80
N PHE A 412 -16.03 13.20 12.49
CA PHE A 412 -15.88 12.63 11.15
C PHE A 412 -17.07 11.75 10.75
N LEU A 413 -17.55 10.89 11.64
CA LEU A 413 -18.73 10.05 11.39
C LEU A 413 -19.98 10.90 11.14
N ARG A 414 -20.12 12.04 11.83
CA ARG A 414 -21.28 12.94 11.67
C ARG A 414 -21.29 13.70 10.35
N ILE A 415 -20.11 14.11 9.86
CA ILE A 415 -20.00 14.90 8.63
C ILE A 415 -19.86 13.99 7.40
N PHE A 416 -19.04 12.95 7.50
CA PHE A 416 -18.62 12.10 6.36
C PHE A 416 -19.18 10.68 6.42
N GLY A 417 -19.81 10.27 7.52
CA GLY A 417 -20.28 8.89 7.71
C GLY A 417 -19.15 7.86 7.89
N ARG A 418 -17.90 8.31 8.09
CA ARG A 418 -16.69 7.47 8.16
C ARG A 418 -15.74 7.98 9.21
N ASN A 419 -14.86 7.12 9.73
CA ASN A 419 -13.76 7.53 10.62
C ASN A 419 -12.66 8.27 9.83
N VAL A 420 -11.81 9.05 10.52
CA VAL A 420 -10.75 9.81 9.83
C VAL A 420 -9.75 8.91 9.09
N SER A 421 -9.38 7.76 9.66
CA SER A 421 -8.48 6.81 9.00
C SER A 421 -9.10 6.25 7.72
N GLU A 422 -10.39 5.96 7.72
CA GLU A 422 -11.11 5.47 6.53
C GLU A 422 -11.07 6.49 5.41
N VAL A 423 -11.39 7.75 5.72
CA VAL A 423 -11.31 8.85 4.76
C VAL A 423 -9.91 8.94 4.14
N ASN A 424 -8.85 8.83 4.95
CA ASN A 424 -7.47 8.87 4.47
C ASN A 424 -7.09 7.67 3.60
N TYR A 425 -7.53 6.45 3.92
CA TYR A 425 -7.27 5.28 3.07
C TYR A 425 -8.03 5.36 1.74
N PHE A 426 -9.26 5.89 1.73
CA PHE A 426 -9.96 6.19 0.47
C PHE A 426 -9.22 7.25 -0.35
N PHE A 427 -8.65 8.27 0.30
CA PHE A 427 -7.80 9.24 -0.37
C PHE A 427 -6.63 8.57 -1.10
N PHE A 428 -5.83 7.70 -0.45
CA PHE A 428 -4.69 7.06 -1.12
C PHE A 428 -5.10 6.20 -2.32
N ARG A 429 -6.20 5.43 -2.20
CA ARG A 429 -6.69 4.57 -3.28
C ARG A 429 -7.11 5.37 -4.50
N THR A 430 -7.89 6.43 -4.28
CA THR A 430 -8.36 7.32 -5.35
C THR A 430 -7.22 8.15 -5.94
N PHE A 431 -6.25 8.56 -5.12
CA PHE A 431 -5.01 9.23 -5.53
C PHE A 431 -4.20 8.36 -6.50
N PHE A 432 -3.90 7.11 -6.14
CA PHE A 432 -3.12 6.22 -7.02
C PHE A 432 -3.85 5.91 -8.32
N LYS A 433 -5.18 5.75 -8.27
CA LYS A 433 -6.00 5.56 -9.47
C LYS A 433 -5.90 6.75 -10.45
N SER A 434 -6.10 7.97 -9.96
CA SER A 434 -6.00 9.18 -10.80
C SER A 434 -4.57 9.43 -11.28
N PHE A 435 -3.57 9.21 -10.42
CA PHE A 435 -2.16 9.26 -10.77
C PHE A 435 -1.84 8.33 -11.95
N ASN A 436 -2.27 7.06 -11.89
CA ASN A 436 -2.04 6.11 -12.97
C ASN A 436 -2.71 6.53 -14.28
N LYS A 437 -3.96 7.03 -14.20
CA LYS A 437 -4.67 7.51 -15.38
C LYS A 437 -3.96 8.70 -16.01
N LYS A 438 -3.47 9.65 -15.21
CA LYS A 438 -2.65 10.77 -15.74
C LYS A 438 -1.32 10.29 -16.30
N PHE A 439 -0.68 9.28 -15.70
CA PHE A 439 0.52 8.66 -16.26
C PHE A 439 0.28 8.09 -17.66
N PHE A 440 -0.81 7.34 -17.86
CA PHE A 440 -1.20 6.87 -19.21
C PHE A 440 -1.50 8.03 -20.17
N ASN A 441 -2.18 9.07 -19.72
CA ASN A 441 -2.45 10.24 -20.56
C ASN A 441 -1.15 10.93 -21.00
N ILE A 442 -0.15 11.04 -20.12
CA ILE A 442 1.16 11.61 -20.47
C ILE A 442 1.87 10.76 -21.53
N ILE A 443 1.85 9.44 -21.40
CA ILE A 443 2.41 8.54 -22.43
C ILE A 443 1.73 8.77 -23.78
N GLN A 444 0.40 8.89 -23.79
CA GLN A 444 -0.38 9.17 -25.02
C GLN A 444 -0.10 10.57 -25.59
N GLU A 445 0.06 11.58 -24.74
CA GLU A 445 0.42 12.94 -25.13
C GLU A 445 1.81 12.97 -25.78
N GLU A 446 2.80 12.29 -25.20
CA GLU A 446 4.14 12.20 -25.79
C GLU A 446 4.13 11.37 -27.09
N ASN A 447 3.37 10.27 -27.19
CA ASN A 447 3.25 9.54 -28.47
C ASN A 447 2.67 10.40 -29.59
N LYS A 448 1.69 11.27 -29.29
CA LYS A 448 1.19 12.23 -30.29
C LYS A 448 2.28 13.18 -30.75
N ASN A 449 3.14 13.64 -29.84
CA ASN A 449 4.28 14.49 -30.19
C ASN A 449 5.31 13.76 -31.05
N LEU A 450 5.57 12.47 -30.76
CA LEU A 450 6.52 11.63 -31.51
C LEU A 450 5.99 11.25 -32.90
N SER A 451 4.68 10.99 -33.03
CA SER A 451 4.04 10.58 -34.30
C SER A 451 4.14 11.62 -35.44
N ASN A 452 4.50 12.87 -35.13
CA ASN A 452 4.83 13.88 -36.13
C ASN A 452 6.17 13.60 -36.86
N ASN A 453 7.00 12.69 -36.34
CA ASN A 453 8.22 12.16 -36.95
C ASN A 453 8.00 10.68 -37.30
N SER A 454 7.68 10.39 -38.57
CA SER A 454 7.05 9.14 -39.06
C SER A 454 7.88 7.83 -39.00
N GLN A 455 8.91 7.74 -38.15
CA GLN A 455 9.78 6.55 -38.03
C GLN A 455 9.92 6.00 -36.61
N GLU A 456 9.27 6.59 -35.62
CA GLU A 456 9.43 6.18 -34.21
C GLU A 456 8.32 5.24 -33.73
N GLU A 457 8.70 4.15 -33.07
CA GLU A 457 7.75 3.30 -32.35
C GLU A 457 7.16 4.03 -31.13
N ASP A 458 5.87 3.82 -30.90
CA ASP A 458 5.15 4.36 -29.74
C ASP A 458 5.75 3.93 -28.40
N LEU A 459 5.75 4.84 -27.43
CA LEU A 459 6.00 4.53 -26.03
C LEU A 459 4.82 3.71 -25.50
N THR A 460 5.03 2.41 -25.30
CA THR A 460 4.07 1.54 -24.62
C THR A 460 4.30 1.58 -23.10
N PHE A 461 3.27 1.24 -22.31
CA PHE A 461 3.43 1.16 -20.85
C PHE A 461 4.54 0.19 -20.40
N PRO A 462 4.67 -1.02 -20.98
CA PRO A 462 5.80 -1.89 -20.66
C PRO A 462 7.15 -1.28 -20.98
N TYR A 463 7.29 -0.66 -22.17
CA TYR A 463 8.52 0.00 -22.58
C TYR A 463 8.92 1.11 -21.59
N VAL A 464 7.98 2.01 -21.26
CA VAL A 464 8.24 3.09 -20.31
C VAL A 464 8.59 2.54 -18.93
N SER A 465 7.86 1.53 -18.44
CA SER A 465 8.11 0.93 -17.12
C SER A 465 9.50 0.30 -17.03
N GLU A 466 9.94 -0.38 -18.09
CA GLU A 466 11.29 -0.95 -18.19
C GLU A 466 12.36 0.15 -18.13
N HIS A 467 12.22 1.20 -18.95
CA HIS A 467 13.18 2.32 -18.97
C HIS A 467 13.26 3.02 -17.62
N ILE A 468 12.13 3.20 -16.91
CA ILE A 468 12.14 3.77 -15.55
C ILE A 468 12.92 2.88 -14.57
N CYS A 469 12.74 1.55 -14.63
CA CYS A 469 13.51 0.62 -13.79
C CYS A 469 15.01 0.72 -14.09
N ARG A 470 15.40 0.76 -15.37
CA ARG A 470 16.81 0.90 -15.79
C ARG A 470 17.41 2.25 -15.40
N MET A 471 16.64 3.35 -15.47
CA MET A 471 17.08 4.65 -14.97
C MET A 471 17.36 4.62 -13.47
N LEU A 472 16.48 3.97 -12.69
CA LEU A 472 16.70 3.79 -11.26
C LEU A 472 17.94 2.92 -10.97
N TYR A 473 18.18 1.86 -11.75
CA TYR A 473 19.42 1.08 -11.64
C TYR A 473 20.66 1.96 -11.77
N VAL A 474 20.74 2.78 -12.82
CA VAL A 474 21.90 3.63 -13.07
C VAL A 474 22.08 4.67 -11.97
N LEU A 475 21.00 5.21 -11.40
CA LEU A 475 21.08 6.08 -10.22
C LEU A 475 21.62 5.32 -9.00
N ILE A 476 21.14 4.10 -8.74
CA ILE A 476 21.59 3.28 -7.62
C ILE A 476 23.08 2.95 -7.76
N ASP A 477 23.47 2.40 -8.91
CA ASP A 477 24.84 2.01 -9.22
C ASP A 477 25.80 3.20 -9.10
N LYS A 478 25.44 4.35 -9.70
CA LYS A 478 26.31 5.52 -9.70
C LYS A 478 26.56 6.09 -8.30
N ILE A 479 25.52 6.12 -7.47
CA ILE A 479 25.47 6.93 -6.25
C ILE A 479 25.78 6.08 -5.01
N PHE A 480 25.27 4.85 -4.95
CA PHE A 480 25.37 4.03 -3.74
C PHE A 480 26.44 2.95 -3.85
N ILE A 481 26.78 2.49 -5.06
CA ILE A 481 27.64 1.33 -5.26
C ILE A 481 29.05 1.78 -5.65
N LYS A 482 30.04 1.41 -4.81
CA LYS A 482 31.48 1.63 -4.98
C LYS A 482 32.25 0.44 -4.44
N GLU A 483 33.54 0.37 -4.75
CA GLU A 483 34.41 -0.71 -4.27
C GLU A 483 34.51 -0.71 -2.73
N ASN A 484 34.53 0.48 -2.12
CA ASN A 484 34.50 0.65 -0.68
C ASN A 484 33.45 1.68 -0.23
N LEU A 485 33.05 1.55 1.04
CA LEU A 485 31.96 2.34 1.63
C LEU A 485 32.36 3.80 1.89
N GLU A 486 33.64 4.07 2.08
CA GLU A 486 34.20 5.41 2.24
C GLU A 486 34.06 6.21 0.93
N GLU A 487 34.38 5.61 -0.21
CA GLU A 487 34.15 6.20 -1.54
C GLU A 487 32.68 6.43 -1.83
N ALA A 488 31.81 5.48 -1.45
CA ALA A 488 30.37 5.67 -1.58
C ALA A 488 29.90 6.87 -0.74
N SER A 489 30.51 7.10 0.43
CA SER A 489 30.21 8.23 1.30
C SER A 489 30.58 9.58 0.68
N GLU A 490 31.66 9.64 -0.10
CA GLU A 490 32.09 10.85 -0.82
C GLU A 490 31.09 11.31 -1.89
N ASN A 491 30.17 10.46 -2.32
CA ASN A 491 29.08 10.85 -3.21
C ASN A 491 28.03 11.76 -2.55
N PHE A 492 28.01 11.87 -1.22
CA PHE A 492 26.98 12.59 -0.47
C PHE A 492 27.48 13.87 0.19
N HIS A 493 26.62 14.88 0.27
CA HIS A 493 26.95 16.14 0.93
C HIS A 493 27.17 15.96 2.44
N ASP A 494 26.36 15.13 3.10
CA ASP A 494 26.46 14.82 4.54
C ASP A 494 27.14 13.47 4.81
N LYS A 495 28.39 13.34 4.35
CA LYS A 495 29.22 12.13 4.48
C LYS A 495 29.63 11.77 5.91
N ARG A 496 29.57 12.73 6.85
CA ARG A 496 29.94 12.52 8.27
C ARG A 496 28.74 12.30 9.21
N GLY A 497 27.53 12.65 8.77
CA GLY A 497 26.30 12.46 9.52
C GLY A 497 25.46 11.33 8.94
N ARG A 498 24.48 11.69 8.10
CA ARG A 498 23.49 10.75 7.56
C ARG A 498 24.11 9.65 6.69
N TYR A 499 25.13 9.98 5.89
CA TYR A 499 25.68 9.11 4.84
C TYR A 499 27.08 8.55 5.17
N VAL A 500 27.32 8.17 6.42
CA VAL A 500 28.51 7.36 6.77
C VAL A 500 28.42 5.95 6.17
N GLY A 501 29.57 5.30 5.91
CA GLY A 501 29.64 4.02 5.20
C GLY A 501 28.64 2.94 5.67
N LYS A 502 28.54 2.68 6.98
CA LYS A 502 27.57 1.71 7.52
C LYS A 502 26.11 2.07 7.25
N ASN A 503 25.78 3.37 7.17
CA ASN A 503 24.43 3.82 6.88
C ASN A 503 24.13 3.67 5.39
N ILE A 504 25.11 3.90 4.51
CA ILE A 504 24.97 3.63 3.07
C ILE A 504 24.72 2.14 2.84
N ALA A 505 25.53 1.28 3.46
CA ALA A 505 25.31 -0.17 3.42
C ALA A 505 23.90 -0.55 3.89
N LEU A 506 23.42 0.08 4.97
CA LEU A 506 22.05 -0.12 5.45
C LEU A 506 21.01 0.35 4.42
N ARG A 507 21.20 1.51 3.77
CA ARG A 507 20.28 2.01 2.72
C ARG A 507 20.23 1.07 1.52
N VAL A 508 21.37 0.50 1.12
CA VAL A 508 21.42 -0.51 0.05
C VAL A 508 20.69 -1.79 0.48
N LEU A 509 20.84 -2.24 1.72
CA LEU A 509 20.08 -3.37 2.26
C LEU A 509 18.56 -3.09 2.26
N GLU A 510 18.17 -1.86 2.61
CA GLU A 510 16.78 -1.40 2.66
C GLU A 510 16.11 -1.35 1.27
N LEU A 511 16.85 -1.23 0.17
CA LEU A 511 16.28 -1.39 -1.19
C LEU A 511 15.48 -2.70 -1.31
N PHE A 512 16.02 -3.78 -0.73
CA PHE A 512 15.41 -5.10 -0.78
C PHE A 512 14.20 -5.26 0.15
N PHE A 513 13.91 -4.28 1.02
CA PHE A 513 12.74 -4.32 1.89
C PHE A 513 11.47 -3.91 1.13
N PHE A 514 11.60 -3.15 0.03
CA PHE A 514 10.45 -2.76 -0.77
C PHE A 514 9.75 -3.94 -1.48
N GLN A 515 10.34 -5.14 -1.52
CA GLN A 515 9.65 -6.37 -1.93
C GLN A 515 8.59 -6.83 -0.91
N ASP A 516 8.67 -6.35 0.33
CA ASP A 516 7.77 -6.68 1.44
C ASP A 516 6.96 -5.46 1.89
N PHE A 517 7.57 -4.28 1.86
CA PHE A 517 6.97 -3.00 2.26
C PHE A 517 7.09 -1.99 1.11
N ASN A 518 6.21 -2.09 0.12
CA ASN A 518 6.25 -1.25 -1.09
C ASN A 518 5.58 0.13 -0.91
N PHE A 519 5.64 0.68 0.30
CA PHE A 519 5.17 2.00 0.69
C PHE A 519 6.30 2.76 1.39
N SER A 520 6.13 4.06 1.62
CA SER A 520 7.12 4.97 2.21
C SER A 520 7.90 4.35 3.40
N ASP A 521 9.23 4.48 3.38
CA ASP A 521 10.13 3.97 4.41
C ASP A 521 9.96 4.65 5.77
N ASP A 522 9.40 5.86 5.79
CA ASP A 522 9.05 6.58 7.02
C ASP A 522 7.98 5.85 7.84
N LEU A 523 7.17 5.00 7.21
CA LEU A 523 6.10 4.25 7.88
C LEU A 523 6.53 2.85 8.34
N TRP A 524 7.66 2.32 7.85
CA TRP A 524 8.11 0.98 8.20
C TRP A 524 8.31 0.76 9.71
N PRO A 525 8.86 1.73 10.49
CA PRO A 525 9.01 1.56 11.93
C PRO A 525 7.67 1.29 12.63
N ASP A 526 6.67 2.16 12.43
CA ASP A 526 5.36 2.03 13.04
C ASP A 526 4.61 0.79 12.51
N TYR A 527 4.73 0.49 11.22
CA TYR A 527 4.12 -0.70 10.62
C TYR A 527 4.66 -1.99 11.24
N ILE A 528 5.97 -2.17 11.31
CA ILE A 528 6.59 -3.40 11.81
C ILE A 528 6.37 -3.58 13.31
N ILE A 529 6.40 -2.50 14.09
CA ILE A 529 6.09 -2.54 15.52
C ILE A 529 4.62 -2.92 15.73
N SER A 530 3.70 -2.33 14.96
CA SER A 530 2.26 -2.63 15.00
C SER A 530 1.96 -4.06 14.57
N TRP A 531 2.63 -4.57 13.53
CA TRP A 531 2.51 -5.95 13.10
C TRP A 531 2.88 -6.93 14.23
N ASN A 532 3.84 -6.55 15.08
CA ASN A 532 4.33 -7.31 16.23
C ASN A 532 3.71 -6.89 17.57
N LYS A 533 2.64 -6.07 17.58
CA LYS A 533 2.04 -5.44 18.76
C LYS A 533 1.88 -6.38 19.96
N GLU A 534 1.24 -7.53 19.77
CA GLU A 534 0.97 -8.48 20.87
C GLU A 534 2.25 -9.06 21.50
N LYS A 535 3.27 -9.31 20.67
CA LYS A 535 4.58 -9.76 21.15
C LYS A 535 5.28 -8.64 21.91
N VAL A 536 5.26 -7.42 21.38
CA VAL A 536 5.87 -6.24 22.00
C VAL A 536 5.25 -5.96 23.37
N LYS A 537 3.91 -5.88 23.46
CA LYS A 537 3.19 -5.68 24.71
C LYS A 537 3.52 -6.76 25.75
N ARG A 538 3.58 -8.03 25.33
CA ARG A 538 3.93 -9.15 26.21
C ARG A 538 5.37 -9.06 26.72
N ASP A 539 6.31 -8.69 25.86
CA ASP A 539 7.73 -8.62 26.21
C ASP A 539 8.00 -7.49 27.22
N VAL A 540 7.33 -6.34 27.07
CA VAL A 540 7.52 -5.19 27.97
C VAL A 540 6.68 -5.24 29.25
N LYS A 541 5.58 -5.99 29.28
CA LYS A 541 4.75 -6.16 30.48
C LYS A 541 5.53 -6.69 31.69
N LYS A 542 6.62 -7.42 31.44
CA LYS A 542 7.54 -7.94 32.48
C LYS A 542 8.31 -6.84 33.23
N PHE A 543 8.25 -5.61 32.75
CA PHE A 543 8.91 -4.43 33.32
C PHE A 543 7.89 -3.42 33.86
N ASP A 544 6.67 -3.87 34.17
CA ASP A 544 5.53 -3.03 34.58
C ASP A 544 5.22 -1.88 33.60
N LEU A 545 5.58 -2.07 32.33
CA LEU A 545 5.31 -1.12 31.26
C LEU A 545 4.04 -1.51 30.51
N THR A 546 3.08 -0.58 30.45
CA THR A 546 1.89 -0.71 29.60
C THR A 546 1.96 0.31 28.47
N ILE A 547 1.97 -0.18 27.22
CA ILE A 547 2.00 0.68 26.02
C ILE A 547 0.56 0.85 25.51
N PRO A 548 0.04 2.10 25.46
CA PRO A 548 -1.30 2.39 24.95
C PRO A 548 -1.50 1.99 23.48
N ASP A 549 -2.73 1.65 23.10
CA ASP A 549 -3.07 1.22 21.73
C ASP A 549 -2.87 2.30 20.66
N LYS A 550 -2.96 3.57 21.04
CA LYS A 550 -2.78 4.73 20.13
C LYS A 550 -1.41 4.80 19.45
N TYR A 551 -0.42 4.03 19.92
CA TYR A 551 0.91 3.93 19.33
C TYR A 551 1.02 2.86 18.24
N PHE A 552 -0.05 2.09 18.00
CA PHE A 552 -0.04 0.99 17.03
C PHE A 552 -1.15 1.21 16.01
N TYR A 553 -0.89 0.83 14.76
CA TYR A 553 -1.93 0.67 13.76
C TYR A 553 -2.92 -0.38 14.22
N SER A 554 -4.21 -0.17 13.90
CA SER A 554 -5.20 -1.25 14.05
C SER A 554 -4.93 -2.34 13.02
N GLU A 555 -5.46 -3.55 13.25
CA GLU A 555 -5.34 -4.63 12.26
C GLU A 555 -6.04 -4.28 10.93
N ASN A 556 -7.10 -3.47 10.98
CA ASN A 556 -7.76 -2.92 9.80
C ASN A 556 -6.82 -2.00 9.02
N ASP A 557 -6.08 -1.13 9.71
CA ASP A 557 -5.11 -0.22 9.07
C ASP A 557 -3.95 -0.99 8.43
N LEU A 558 -3.42 -2.02 9.12
CA LEU A 558 -2.40 -2.92 8.56
C LEU A 558 -2.90 -3.65 7.30
N THR A 559 -4.16 -4.08 7.32
CA THR A 559 -4.82 -4.72 6.16
C THR A 559 -4.99 -3.73 5.01
N ARG A 560 -5.38 -2.48 5.30
CA ARG A 560 -5.51 -1.41 4.30
C ARG A 560 -4.17 -1.04 3.66
N PHE A 561 -3.06 -1.05 4.40
CA PHE A 561 -1.72 -0.92 3.80
C PHE A 561 -1.42 -2.04 2.82
N LEU A 562 -1.76 -3.29 3.12
CA LEU A 562 -1.55 -4.36 2.15
C LEU A 562 -2.41 -4.14 0.90
N ILE A 563 -3.70 -3.86 1.09
CA ILE A 563 -4.68 -3.73 0.00
C ILE A 563 -4.34 -2.57 -0.92
N THR A 564 -4.12 -1.37 -0.37
CA THR A 564 -3.91 -0.15 -1.15
C THR A 564 -2.67 -0.24 -2.06
N TYR A 565 -1.64 -1.00 -1.67
CA TYR A 565 -0.34 -0.99 -2.36
C TYR A 565 -0.01 -2.27 -3.11
N ASN A 566 -0.58 -3.42 -2.72
CA ASN A 566 -0.26 -4.70 -3.34
C ASN A 566 -1.40 -5.27 -4.18
N LEU A 567 -2.66 -4.88 -3.93
CA LEU A 567 -3.82 -5.52 -4.56
C LEU A 567 -4.65 -4.47 -5.30
N GLN A 568 -4.53 -4.42 -6.63
CA GLN A 568 -5.25 -3.44 -7.43
C GLN A 568 -6.73 -3.83 -7.58
N SER A 569 -7.51 -3.46 -6.56
CA SER A 569 -8.97 -3.58 -6.52
C SER A 569 -9.69 -2.34 -7.08
N PHE A 570 -8.95 -1.33 -7.56
CA PHE A 570 -9.48 0.03 -7.77
C PHE A 570 -10.29 0.26 -9.05
N SER A 571 -10.52 -0.77 -9.88
CA SER A 571 -11.14 -0.57 -11.20
C SER A 571 -12.52 0.10 -11.11
N LYS A 572 -13.32 -0.25 -10.09
CA LYS A 572 -14.68 0.28 -9.85
C LYS A 572 -14.74 1.50 -8.93
N GLU A 573 -13.63 1.96 -8.39
CA GLU A 573 -13.62 3.06 -7.42
C GLU A 573 -13.71 4.43 -8.06
N LEU A 574 -13.95 5.46 -7.25
CA LEU A 574 -13.90 6.84 -7.72
C LEU A 574 -12.46 7.23 -8.09
N PHE A 575 -12.32 8.10 -9.09
CA PHE A 575 -11.10 8.90 -9.23
C PHE A 575 -10.98 9.88 -8.07
N LEU A 576 -9.76 10.35 -7.77
CA LEU A 576 -9.51 11.36 -6.73
C LEU A 576 -10.42 12.58 -6.91
N GLU A 577 -10.58 13.02 -8.14
CA GLU A 577 -11.40 14.18 -8.52
C GLU A 577 -12.87 13.98 -8.16
N GLU A 578 -13.41 12.78 -8.40
CA GLU A 578 -14.78 12.43 -8.06
C GLU A 578 -14.94 12.28 -6.55
N TRP A 579 -13.99 11.62 -5.89
CA TRP A 579 -13.98 11.42 -4.45
C TRP A 579 -13.90 12.74 -3.69
N LEU A 580 -13.01 13.65 -4.10
CA LEU A 580 -12.89 14.98 -3.49
C LEU A 580 -14.22 15.72 -3.55
N LEU A 581 -14.94 15.64 -4.66
CA LEU A 581 -16.24 16.27 -4.81
C LEU A 581 -17.32 15.57 -3.96
N GLN A 582 -17.53 14.27 -4.19
CA GLN A 582 -18.65 13.49 -3.65
C GLN A 582 -18.54 13.22 -2.15
N GLU A 583 -17.35 12.88 -1.68
CA GLU A 583 -17.15 12.41 -0.31
C GLU A 583 -16.64 13.52 0.61
N ILE A 584 -16.26 14.68 0.07
CA ILE A 584 -15.66 15.74 0.89
C ILE A 584 -16.28 17.12 0.65
N ILE A 585 -16.19 17.66 -0.57
CA ILE A 585 -16.65 19.03 -0.85
C ILE A 585 -18.17 19.12 -0.64
N ILE A 586 -18.93 18.19 -1.20
CA ILE A 586 -20.40 18.18 -1.07
C ILE A 586 -20.81 17.99 0.40
N PRO A 587 -20.31 16.99 1.16
CA PRO A 587 -20.63 16.84 2.58
C PRO A 587 -20.30 18.07 3.42
N LEU A 588 -19.13 18.68 3.22
CA LEU A 588 -18.75 19.89 3.96
C LEU A 588 -19.62 21.09 3.59
N ASN A 589 -19.91 21.30 2.30
CA ASN A 589 -20.79 22.38 1.87
C ASN A 589 -22.20 22.19 2.45
N ASN A 590 -22.75 20.97 2.34
CA ASN A 590 -24.05 20.64 2.90
C ASN A 590 -24.09 20.86 4.41
N PHE A 591 -23.09 20.42 5.15
CA PHE A 591 -22.99 20.65 6.58
C PHE A 591 -22.97 22.16 6.91
N ILE A 592 -22.09 22.92 6.25
CA ILE A 592 -21.95 24.37 6.46
C ILE A 592 -23.28 25.09 6.20
N GLN A 593 -23.93 24.77 5.08
CA GLN A 593 -25.21 25.38 4.71
C GLN A 593 -26.34 24.92 5.64
N THR A 594 -26.41 23.65 6.02
CA THR A 594 -27.46 23.15 6.91
C THR A 594 -27.45 23.87 8.25
N ILE A 595 -26.29 24.02 8.90
CA ILE A 595 -26.16 24.77 10.16
C ILE A 595 -26.51 26.26 9.95
N LYS A 596 -26.08 26.85 8.83
CA LYS A 596 -26.42 28.25 8.50
C LYS A 596 -27.93 28.45 8.39
N HIS A 597 -28.65 27.53 7.77
CA HIS A 597 -30.10 27.65 7.53
C HIS A 597 -30.94 27.18 8.73
N SER A 598 -30.40 26.35 9.63
CA SER A 598 -31.11 25.95 10.84
C SER A 598 -31.12 27.05 11.90
N ALA A 599 -30.05 27.84 11.98
CA ALA A 599 -30.01 29.00 12.86
C ALA A 599 -30.89 30.14 12.31
N LYS A 600 -31.84 30.62 13.13
CA LYS A 600 -32.72 31.76 12.77
C LYS A 600 -31.94 33.04 12.50
N GLN A 601 -30.79 33.22 13.16
CA GLN A 601 -29.87 34.34 13.03
C GLN A 601 -28.43 33.82 13.17
N ILE A 602 -27.49 34.46 12.49
CA ILE A 602 -26.06 34.12 12.55
C ILE A 602 -25.47 34.75 13.82
N GLU A 603 -25.83 34.19 14.97
CA GLU A 603 -25.24 34.56 16.27
C GLU A 603 -24.46 33.36 16.83
N PRO A 604 -23.24 33.56 17.39
CA PRO A 604 -22.40 32.46 17.85
C PRO A 604 -23.07 31.49 18.82
N ASP A 605 -23.93 31.99 19.72
CA ASP A 605 -24.62 31.15 20.71
C ASP A 605 -25.72 30.28 20.08
N LEU A 606 -26.45 30.81 19.08
CA LEU A 606 -27.45 30.05 18.34
C LEU A 606 -26.78 28.99 17.46
N ILE A 607 -25.72 29.35 16.75
CA ILE A 607 -24.93 28.40 15.94
C ILE A 607 -24.32 27.31 16.82
N LYS A 608 -23.76 27.67 17.99
CA LYS A 608 -23.25 26.69 18.95
C LYS A 608 -24.33 25.68 19.34
N LYS A 609 -25.55 26.14 19.63
CA LYS A 609 -26.65 25.24 19.99
C LYS A 609 -26.96 24.23 18.87
N GLU A 610 -27.08 24.71 17.63
CA GLU A 610 -27.31 23.84 16.46
C GLU A 610 -26.18 22.82 16.25
N LEU A 611 -24.92 23.22 16.50
CA LEU A 611 -23.76 22.33 16.43
C LEU A 611 -23.78 21.26 17.52
N VAL A 612 -24.12 21.63 18.77
CA VAL A 612 -24.26 20.69 19.88
C VAL A 612 -25.37 19.69 19.59
N ASP A 613 -26.53 20.15 19.10
CA ASP A 613 -27.65 19.28 18.73
C ASP A 613 -27.26 18.34 17.57
N PHE A 614 -26.53 18.83 16.57
CA PHE A 614 -26.07 18.04 15.43
C PHE A 614 -25.07 16.93 15.84
N PHE A 615 -24.03 17.28 16.60
CA PHE A 615 -22.99 16.32 17.00
C PHE A 615 -23.43 15.41 18.15
N GLY A 616 -24.19 15.95 19.12
CA GLY A 616 -24.62 15.29 20.36
C GLY A 616 -25.86 14.40 20.24
N LYS A 617 -26.54 14.38 19.08
CA LYS A 617 -27.74 13.57 18.88
C LYS A 617 -27.54 12.09 19.26
N ASN A 618 -28.30 11.57 20.24
CA ASN A 618 -28.18 10.19 20.73
C ASN A 618 -26.84 9.87 21.45
N ILE A 619 -26.25 10.85 22.13
CA ILE A 619 -25.05 10.66 22.97
C ILE A 619 -25.40 11.05 24.40
N ASP A 620 -25.26 10.10 25.32
CA ASP A 620 -25.54 10.29 26.75
C ASP A 620 -24.26 10.36 27.60
N ASP A 621 -23.08 10.15 26.99
CA ASP A 621 -21.79 10.17 27.68
C ASP A 621 -21.35 11.62 27.99
N GLU A 622 -21.27 11.97 29.27
CA GLU A 622 -20.91 13.32 29.73
C GLU A 622 -19.52 13.79 29.29
N GLU A 623 -18.54 12.89 29.17
CA GLU A 623 -17.19 13.26 28.72
C GLU A 623 -17.21 13.61 27.22
N ILE A 624 -17.95 12.84 26.42
CA ILE A 624 -18.13 13.10 24.99
C ILE A 624 -18.93 14.39 24.77
N LEU A 625 -19.97 14.64 25.57
CA LEU A 625 -20.75 15.87 25.49
C LEU A 625 -19.91 17.11 25.80
N LYS A 626 -18.99 17.04 26.77
CA LYS A 626 -18.03 18.13 27.04
C LYS A 626 -17.09 18.39 25.86
N ASP A 627 -16.59 17.33 25.23
CA ASP A 627 -15.78 17.46 24.00
C ASP A 627 -16.60 18.15 22.88
N ILE A 628 -17.87 17.78 22.70
CA ILE A 628 -18.78 18.37 21.71
C ILE A 628 -19.02 19.84 22.01
N GLU A 629 -19.33 20.21 23.25
CA GLU A 629 -19.59 21.59 23.64
C GLU A 629 -18.37 22.48 23.40
N PHE A 630 -17.17 22.00 23.77
CA PHE A 630 -15.92 22.69 23.53
C PHE A 630 -15.69 22.93 22.04
N VAL A 631 -15.80 21.88 21.21
CA VAL A 631 -15.61 22.00 19.76
C VAL A 631 -16.66 22.92 19.14
N SER A 632 -17.93 22.77 19.52
CA SER A 632 -19.04 23.57 18.99
C SER A 632 -18.89 25.06 19.31
N GLN A 633 -18.39 25.41 20.50
CA GLN A 633 -18.06 26.78 20.87
C GLN A 633 -16.99 27.38 19.95
N GLN A 634 -15.97 26.59 19.61
CA GLN A 634 -14.86 27.07 18.79
C GLN A 634 -15.26 27.16 17.31
N LEU A 635 -16.07 26.20 16.85
CA LEU A 635 -16.60 26.18 15.49
C LEU A 635 -17.64 27.27 15.23
N SER A 636 -18.42 27.70 16.23
CA SER A 636 -19.49 28.67 15.99
C SER A 636 -18.99 30.01 15.45
N MET A 637 -17.77 30.40 15.83
CA MET A 637 -17.09 31.60 15.32
C MET A 637 -16.86 31.58 13.80
N PHE A 638 -16.79 30.40 13.16
CA PHE A 638 -16.62 30.32 11.70
C PHE A 638 -17.75 31.03 10.96
N TRP A 639 -19.00 30.94 11.45
CA TRP A 639 -20.15 31.47 10.72
C TRP A 639 -20.24 33.01 10.72
N ASP A 640 -19.44 33.70 11.53
CA ASP A 640 -19.36 35.17 11.47
C ASP A 640 -18.91 35.68 10.10
N VAL A 641 -18.22 34.86 9.28
CA VAL A 641 -17.83 35.23 7.91
C VAL A 641 -19.02 35.38 6.94
N PHE A 642 -20.22 34.97 7.35
CA PHE A 642 -21.45 35.11 6.57
C PHE A 642 -22.32 36.32 6.98
N LYS A 643 -21.88 37.10 7.97
CA LYS A 643 -22.43 38.42 8.28
C LYS A 643 -21.91 39.42 7.25
#